data_AF-A0A351JVG7-F1
#
_entry.id   AF-A0A351JVG7-F1
#
_cell.length_a   1.000
_cell.length_b   1.000
_cell.length_c   1.000
_cell.angle_alpha   90.00
_cell.angle_beta   90.00
_cell.angle_gamma   90.00
#
_symmetry.space_group_name_H-M   'P 1'
#
loop_
_entity.id
_entity.type
_entity.pdbx_description
1 polymer ?
#
loop_
_entity_poly.entity_id
_entity_poly.type
_entity_poly.pdbx_seq_one_letter_code
_entity_poly.pdbx_strand_id
1 'polypeptide(L)'
;MSDVMRVQPFAALLNWAVEELEHRGSIFGIPRSLFHVPRADALYQGELFGHPLATPIGPAAGPHTQLAQNIVAAWLCGGRFIELKTVQIMDELEIPRPCIDMEDEGYNVEWSQELKLDASAGEYVTAWTLIHILHHALGFPGPVGTVFNMSVGYNLEGIRSPRLTAFMDRLGDASAEIADLRETLRRHFPRFADVEIPAQITDNVTLSTMHGCPPDEIERIGRYLLTERGLHTFVKLNPTLLGKEAVLSILRDHLGFSEIAIPDRVFEHDLQYPRAVELIRSLQSAAGERNLAFGVKLSNTLAMTNHKGYLAGEEVYMSGRALYPITMNLFRKLRQEFGDELAVSYAGGADALNVPQILACGARTVTAASDLLKPGGYARLGQWLENLELAMQAEGARDLAQFSRDPTVSLDRAAREALAAERYRKDYFPYGLPKVESGLDFFDCIAAPCVEACPVCQDVPSYACRIARGEHGPALARILGENPFPGVTGQVCPHTCQTRCTRNNYEQPVGIRALKRFAVEQGGSPVTRHPSPITGPKVAIVGSGPSGLSAAYFLALSGVQARVFEKGSEPGGMVRLAPEFRLPRSVRESDIRRILNLGVEIVLDHPISGPPEALLSAGYAAVYVACGFQAGARLGISGEDGSGVWDALLFLEKVATGERPEVGSPVVVIGGGNTAMDAARTAQRLTGRPVTVLYRRTRAEMPAEREEVDDCLAEGNALLELVSPRRIVLRDGRRAAVECVRNRLADPGPDGRRNPVAIPGSEFEVPADTVIVAIGQRPEMGFLAGSRVTVGQDGRIVADAETGATGLARVYAGGDAVRGPATIVEACADGRRAAAAICQELGVPFRSWPSPEVTLSPDELARAKRARARIEPGQRPAVLPIPERGRFDLIEATMGEDAARAEASRCVQCATFCDKCVEVCPNRANLAYDADPVQLYLPVLACREGRLLAVGEETFAVRQGRQIVHVDDLCNECGNCATFCVHQGKPYLDKPRLFLREEGFHGEVDNAFLVRDGTVRRRKSGQELRLSLNAGTMTYEDEDVLVVLSPGFRTIEARLKREFPGRKSLETAA
;
A
#
# COMPACT_ATOMS: atom_id res chain seq x y z
N MET A 1 -26.56 12.25 11.35
CA MET A 1 -25.57 12.00 10.29
C MET A 1 -24.40 12.93 10.58
N SER A 2 -23.21 12.34 10.65
CA SER A 2 -21.95 12.90 11.15
C SER A 2 -21.07 13.55 10.09
N ASP A 3 -21.47 13.56 8.83
CA ASP A 3 -20.63 13.93 7.69
C ASP A 3 -20.38 15.45 7.54
N VAL A 4 -20.68 16.22 8.59
CA VAL A 4 -20.53 17.68 8.64
C VAL A 4 -19.29 18.06 9.44
N MET A 5 -18.33 18.71 8.77
CA MET A 5 -17.17 19.30 9.46
C MET A 5 -17.60 20.46 10.35
N ARG A 6 -17.14 20.42 11.59
CA ARG A 6 -17.40 21.42 12.62
C ARG A 6 -16.11 22.12 13.02
N VAL A 7 -16.04 23.41 12.71
CA VAL A 7 -14.91 24.29 13.07
C VAL A 7 -14.70 24.35 14.58
N GLN A 8 -13.45 24.53 15.03
CA GLN A 8 -13.10 24.59 16.44
C GLN A 8 -12.74 26.02 16.86
N PRO A 9 -13.06 26.43 18.10
CA PRO A 9 -12.64 27.74 18.59
C PRO A 9 -11.12 27.90 18.55
N PHE A 10 -10.63 29.09 18.18
CA PHE A 10 -9.20 29.41 18.15
C PHE A 10 -8.46 29.02 19.43
N ALA A 11 -9.02 29.34 20.60
CA ALA A 11 -8.41 29.01 21.89
C ALA A 11 -8.24 27.50 22.10
N ALA A 12 -9.18 26.69 21.61
CA ALA A 12 -9.09 25.23 21.71
C ALA A 12 -8.00 24.68 20.79
N LEU A 13 -7.89 25.19 19.57
CA LEU A 13 -6.83 24.80 18.62
C LEU A 13 -5.44 25.20 19.11
N LEU A 14 -5.28 26.42 19.64
CA LEU A 14 -4.01 26.88 20.19
C LEU A 14 -3.63 26.08 21.45
N ASN A 15 -4.59 25.82 22.34
CA ASN A 15 -4.37 24.98 23.51
C ASN A 15 -3.90 23.58 23.08
N TRP A 16 -4.60 22.95 22.15
CA TRP A 16 -4.23 21.65 21.62
C TRP A 16 -2.80 21.67 21.05
N ALA A 17 -2.48 22.62 20.17
CA ALA A 17 -1.14 22.71 19.57
C ALA A 17 -0.02 22.86 20.62
N VAL A 18 -0.23 23.73 21.62
CA VAL A 18 0.74 23.99 22.69
C VAL A 18 0.92 22.78 23.61
N GLU A 19 -0.18 22.23 24.12
CA GLU A 19 -0.17 21.11 25.06
C GLU A 19 0.41 19.86 24.41
N GLU A 20 0.06 19.61 23.14
CA GLU A 20 0.62 18.48 22.39
C GLU A 20 2.13 18.67 22.14
N LEU A 21 2.58 19.88 21.84
CA LEU A 21 4.00 20.16 21.64
C LEU A 21 4.79 19.93 22.93
N GLU A 22 4.25 20.39 24.07
CA GLU A 22 4.89 20.28 25.38
C GLU A 22 4.95 18.83 25.88
N HIS A 23 3.85 18.08 25.75
CA HIS A 23 3.74 16.74 26.33
C HIS A 23 4.12 15.61 25.37
N ARG A 24 4.00 15.81 24.06
CA ARG A 24 4.20 14.74 23.05
C ARG A 24 5.24 15.10 21.99
N GLY A 25 5.73 16.34 21.96
CA GLY A 25 6.67 16.78 20.93
C GLY A 25 6.07 16.75 19.53
N SER A 26 4.77 16.98 19.40
CA SER A 26 4.04 17.01 18.13
C SER A 26 3.00 18.12 18.12
N ILE A 27 2.57 18.57 16.94
CA ILE A 27 1.45 19.50 16.79
C ILE A 27 0.44 18.91 15.82
N PHE A 28 -0.81 18.80 16.27
CA PHE A 28 -1.90 18.17 15.54
C PHE A 28 -1.54 16.78 15.02
N GLY A 29 -0.73 16.02 15.75
CA GLY A 29 -0.21 14.69 15.41
C GLY A 29 0.97 14.67 14.43
N ILE A 30 1.61 15.80 14.11
CA ILE A 30 2.84 15.88 13.34
C ILE A 30 4.02 15.95 14.32
N PRO A 31 4.89 14.92 14.41
CA PRO A 31 6.08 14.94 15.25
C PRO A 31 7.05 16.05 14.88
N ARG A 32 7.69 16.67 15.88
CA ARG A 32 8.72 17.71 15.70
C ARG A 32 9.85 17.30 14.75
N SER A 33 10.19 16.01 14.72
CA SER A 33 11.19 15.46 13.79
C SER A 33 10.83 15.56 12.30
N LEU A 34 9.57 15.91 11.98
CA LEU A 34 9.05 16.13 10.63
C LEU A 34 8.79 17.61 10.34
N PHE A 35 9.07 18.52 11.27
CA PHE A 35 8.90 19.95 11.03
C PHE A 35 9.97 20.47 10.07
N HIS A 36 9.54 21.27 9.11
CA HIS A 36 10.45 22.06 8.29
C HIS A 36 10.83 23.34 9.04
N VAL A 37 12.11 23.47 9.36
CA VAL A 37 12.67 24.68 9.97
C VAL A 37 13.18 25.60 8.84
N PRO A 38 12.64 26.82 8.69
CA PRO A 38 13.13 27.78 7.71
C PRO A 38 14.62 28.10 7.94
N ARG A 39 15.41 28.25 6.87
CA ARG A 39 16.83 28.60 6.93
C ARG A 39 17.11 29.84 6.10
N ALA A 40 17.85 30.82 6.62
CA ALA A 40 18.11 32.08 5.90
C ALA A 40 18.95 31.92 4.62
N ASP A 41 19.67 30.81 4.48
CA ASP A 41 20.54 30.47 3.35
C ASP A 41 19.89 29.48 2.36
N ALA A 42 18.60 29.18 2.52
CA ALA A 42 17.91 28.25 1.63
C ALA A 42 17.81 28.83 0.21
N LEU A 43 18.33 28.08 -0.78
CA LEU A 43 18.48 28.52 -2.17
C LEU A 43 17.13 28.78 -2.88
N TYR A 44 16.06 28.12 -2.43
CA TYR A 44 14.75 28.20 -3.08
C TYR A 44 13.86 29.34 -2.57
N GLN A 45 14.36 30.20 -1.68
CA GLN A 45 13.61 31.35 -1.18
C GLN A 45 13.40 32.39 -2.27
N GLY A 46 12.29 33.11 -2.19
CA GLY A 46 12.00 34.19 -3.11
C GLY A 46 10.88 35.09 -2.61
N GLU A 47 10.25 35.75 -3.57
CA GLU A 47 9.12 36.65 -3.35
C GLU A 47 8.02 36.31 -4.34
N LEU A 48 6.77 36.43 -3.91
CA LEU A 48 5.61 36.33 -4.78
C LEU A 48 4.63 37.45 -4.44
N PHE A 49 4.26 38.25 -5.45
CA PHE A 49 3.35 39.39 -5.30
C PHE A 49 3.82 40.46 -4.30
N GLY A 50 5.14 40.66 -4.12
CA GLY A 50 5.63 41.58 -3.09
C GLY A 50 5.81 40.94 -1.70
N HIS A 51 5.39 39.69 -1.52
CA HIS A 51 5.44 38.99 -0.23
C HIS A 51 6.59 37.98 -0.18
N PRO A 52 7.36 37.93 0.93
CA PRO A 52 8.36 36.90 1.13
C PRO A 52 7.76 35.49 1.05
N LEU A 53 8.37 34.61 0.27
CA LEU A 53 7.97 33.22 0.11
C LEU A 53 9.14 32.31 0.48
N ALA A 54 9.06 31.69 1.66
CA ALA A 54 10.14 30.88 2.20
C ALA A 54 10.33 29.54 1.46
N THR A 55 9.26 29.01 0.83
CA THR A 55 9.34 27.82 -0.03
C THR A 55 8.37 27.96 -1.20
N PRO A 56 8.72 27.53 -2.42
CA PRO A 56 7.85 27.66 -3.59
C PRO A 56 6.74 26.59 -3.65
N ILE A 57 6.52 25.83 -2.57
CA ILE A 57 5.63 24.66 -2.56
C ILE A 57 4.50 24.78 -1.53
N GLY A 58 3.44 23.98 -1.70
CA GLY A 58 2.40 23.84 -0.70
C GLY A 58 1.19 23.01 -1.14
N PRO A 59 0.12 22.98 -0.34
CA PRO A 59 -1.11 22.28 -0.70
C PRO A 59 -1.88 23.04 -1.78
N ALA A 60 -2.46 22.29 -2.73
CA ALA A 60 -3.38 22.83 -3.71
C ALA A 60 -4.77 23.07 -3.09
N ALA A 61 -5.60 23.90 -3.73
CA ALA A 61 -6.99 24.11 -3.33
C ALA A 61 -7.73 22.77 -3.29
N GLY A 62 -8.07 22.31 -2.09
CA GLY A 62 -8.47 20.91 -1.88
C GLY A 62 -8.78 20.60 -0.41
N PRO A 63 -8.82 19.33 -0.02
CA PRO A 63 -9.27 18.94 1.32
C PRO A 63 -8.31 19.43 2.43
N HIS A 64 -7.04 19.61 2.09
CA HIS A 64 -6.00 20.07 3.01
C HIS A 64 -6.11 21.54 3.44
N THR A 65 -6.93 22.34 2.75
CA THR A 65 -6.98 23.80 2.94
C THR A 65 -8.37 24.29 3.35
N GLN A 66 -9.13 23.44 4.07
CA GLN A 66 -10.45 23.80 4.61
C GLN A 66 -10.43 24.18 6.10
N LEU A 67 -9.79 23.37 6.95
CA LEU A 67 -9.73 23.61 8.40
C LEU A 67 -8.36 24.19 8.80
N ALA A 68 -8.35 25.01 9.85
CA ALA A 68 -7.17 25.74 10.30
C ALA A 68 -6.01 24.80 10.69
N GLN A 69 -6.28 23.70 11.39
CA GLN A 69 -5.27 22.71 11.77
C GLN A 69 -4.63 22.01 10.56
N ASN A 70 -5.37 21.87 9.45
CA ASN A 70 -4.88 21.24 8.22
C ASN A 70 -3.87 22.16 7.52
N ILE A 71 -4.18 23.45 7.47
CA ILE A 71 -3.31 24.49 6.92
C ILE A 71 -2.04 24.61 7.77
N VAL A 72 -2.18 24.63 9.10
CA VAL A 72 -1.04 24.62 10.03
C VAL A 72 -0.20 23.36 9.85
N ALA A 73 -0.79 22.18 9.67
CA ALA A 73 -0.04 20.93 9.44
C ALA A 73 0.76 20.97 8.13
N ALA A 74 0.20 21.51 7.05
CA ALA A 74 0.92 21.74 5.80
C ALA A 74 2.09 22.73 5.99
N TRP A 75 1.86 23.81 6.74
CA TRP A 75 2.88 24.80 7.07
C TRP A 75 4.00 24.20 7.92
N LEU A 76 3.69 23.40 8.96
CA LEU A 76 4.69 22.72 9.77
C LEU A 76 5.62 21.83 8.94
N CYS A 77 5.11 21.22 7.88
CA CYS A 77 5.88 20.33 7.00
C CYS A 77 6.60 21.04 5.84
N GLY A 78 6.51 22.38 5.77
CA GLY A 78 7.25 23.18 4.77
C GLY A 78 6.41 23.75 3.64
N GLY A 79 5.09 23.63 3.65
CA GLY A 79 4.23 24.34 2.70
C GLY A 79 4.16 25.84 3.02
N ARG A 80 4.43 26.71 2.04
CA ARG A 80 4.35 28.18 2.23
C ARG A 80 3.51 28.88 1.19
N PHE A 81 3.26 28.27 0.03
CA PHE A 81 2.24 28.73 -0.88
C PHE A 81 0.96 27.92 -0.65
N ILE A 82 0.02 28.46 0.13
CA ILE A 82 -1.20 27.77 0.54
C ILE A 82 -2.34 28.23 -0.37
N GLU A 83 -2.79 27.34 -1.25
CA GLU A 83 -4.00 27.59 -2.05
C GLU A 83 -5.24 27.26 -1.22
N LEU A 84 -5.94 28.30 -0.79
CA LEU A 84 -7.17 28.16 -0.02
C LEU A 84 -8.23 27.48 -0.89
N LYS A 85 -9.08 26.68 -0.25
CA LYS A 85 -10.09 25.91 -0.96
C LYS A 85 -11.07 26.84 -1.68
N THR A 86 -11.45 26.45 -2.90
CA THR A 86 -12.31 27.25 -3.79
C THR A 86 -13.69 27.47 -3.18
N VAL A 87 -14.05 28.73 -2.94
CA VAL A 87 -15.35 29.13 -2.42
C VAL A 87 -16.34 29.52 -3.52
N GLN A 88 -17.64 29.33 -3.26
CA GLN A 88 -18.76 29.59 -4.18
C GLN A 88 -19.95 30.19 -3.41
N ILE A 89 -20.97 30.73 -4.12
CA ILE A 89 -22.20 31.23 -3.47
C ILE A 89 -23.03 30.11 -2.86
N MET A 90 -23.15 29.00 -3.58
CA MET A 90 -23.85 27.81 -3.10
C MET A 90 -22.96 27.12 -2.07
N ASP A 91 -23.04 27.59 -0.83
CA ASP A 91 -22.19 27.14 0.29
C ASP A 91 -22.86 26.07 1.19
N GLU A 92 -23.97 25.50 0.71
CA GLU A 92 -24.64 24.31 1.25
C GLU A 92 -24.84 23.30 0.11
N LEU A 93 -23.92 22.34 0.01
CA LEU A 93 -23.93 21.31 -1.04
C LEU A 93 -24.04 19.93 -0.40
N GLU A 94 -24.96 19.11 -0.92
CA GLU A 94 -25.01 17.69 -0.60
C GLU A 94 -23.94 16.97 -1.44
N ILE A 95 -22.85 16.57 -0.79
CA ILE A 95 -21.74 15.86 -1.44
C ILE A 95 -21.87 14.36 -1.17
N PRO A 96 -21.99 13.51 -2.21
CA PRO A 96 -22.00 12.07 -2.03
C PRO A 96 -20.72 11.58 -1.35
N ARG A 97 -20.85 10.70 -0.34
CA ARG A 97 -19.74 10.10 0.40
C ARG A 97 -19.66 8.59 0.13
N PRO A 98 -18.46 7.99 0.02
CA PRO A 98 -17.14 8.64 0.04
C PRO A 98 -16.93 9.52 -1.20
N CYS A 99 -16.13 10.58 -1.06
CA CYS A 99 -15.87 11.55 -2.13
C CYS A 99 -14.45 11.50 -2.69
N ILE A 100 -13.56 10.67 -2.14
CA ILE A 100 -12.16 10.49 -2.55
C ILE A 100 -11.85 9.00 -2.73
N ASP A 101 -11.22 8.66 -3.85
CA ASP A 101 -10.43 7.44 -4.05
C ASP A 101 -8.99 7.83 -4.39
N MET A 102 -7.99 7.25 -3.73
CA MET A 102 -6.58 7.60 -3.89
C MET A 102 -5.68 6.37 -4.07
N GLU A 103 -6.23 5.26 -4.56
CA GLU A 103 -5.51 3.99 -4.70
C GLU A 103 -4.24 4.08 -5.59
N ASP A 104 -4.37 4.55 -6.83
CA ASP A 104 -3.26 4.73 -7.80
C ASP A 104 -3.31 6.18 -8.32
N GLU A 105 -4.11 6.41 -9.38
CA GLU A 105 -4.63 7.73 -9.70
C GLU A 105 -5.71 8.11 -8.67
N GLY A 106 -5.78 9.40 -8.35
CA GLY A 106 -6.78 9.94 -7.44
C GLY A 106 -8.05 10.31 -8.17
N TYR A 107 -9.20 9.89 -7.68
CA TYR A 107 -10.52 10.25 -8.21
C TYR A 107 -11.35 10.95 -7.14
N ASN A 108 -12.19 11.88 -7.55
CA ASN A 108 -13.14 12.55 -6.68
C ASN A 108 -14.43 12.93 -7.43
N VAL A 109 -15.53 13.13 -6.68
CA VAL A 109 -16.85 13.45 -7.27
C VAL A 109 -17.01 14.92 -7.66
N GLU A 110 -16.55 15.86 -6.84
CA GLU A 110 -16.33 17.30 -7.15
C GLU A 110 -15.77 17.96 -5.87
N TRP A 111 -15.01 19.05 -5.99
CA TRP A 111 -14.36 19.71 -4.85
C TRP A 111 -14.94 21.10 -4.59
N SER A 112 -16.19 21.20 -4.19
CA SER A 112 -16.69 22.45 -3.59
C SER A 112 -16.22 22.60 -2.14
N GLN A 113 -16.24 23.83 -1.63
CA GLN A 113 -16.04 24.13 -0.22
C GLN A 113 -17.23 23.59 0.58
N GLU A 114 -16.94 22.84 1.65
CA GLU A 114 -17.99 22.28 2.52
C GLU A 114 -18.40 23.25 3.65
N LEU A 115 -17.49 24.14 4.04
CA LEU A 115 -17.79 25.18 5.03
C LEU A 115 -18.47 26.37 4.35
N LYS A 116 -19.38 27.01 5.10
CA LYS A 116 -19.96 28.29 4.69
C LYS A 116 -18.90 29.35 4.48
N LEU A 117 -19.20 30.38 3.68
CA LEU A 117 -18.24 31.47 3.39
C LEU A 117 -17.67 32.11 4.66
N ASP A 118 -18.54 32.41 5.63
CA ASP A 118 -18.11 33.05 6.88
C ASP A 118 -17.25 32.14 7.77
N ALA A 119 -17.58 30.84 7.81
CA ALA A 119 -16.80 29.85 8.52
C ALA A 119 -15.43 29.65 7.85
N SER A 120 -15.39 29.65 6.52
CA SER A 120 -14.16 29.55 5.74
C SER A 120 -13.22 30.72 6.01
N ALA A 121 -13.72 31.96 5.92
CA ALA A 121 -12.93 33.14 6.27
C ALA A 121 -12.42 33.07 7.72
N GLY A 122 -13.26 32.64 8.67
CA GLY A 122 -12.86 32.46 10.07
C GLY A 122 -11.74 31.43 10.25
N GLU A 123 -11.80 30.28 9.57
CA GLU A 123 -10.74 29.27 9.61
C GLU A 123 -9.43 29.80 8.99
N TYR A 124 -9.49 30.61 7.93
CA TYR A 124 -8.31 31.19 7.30
C TYR A 124 -7.64 32.26 8.19
N VAL A 125 -8.42 33.13 8.84
CA VAL A 125 -7.92 34.09 9.84
C VAL A 125 -7.31 33.35 11.04
N THR A 126 -7.98 32.28 11.50
CA THR A 126 -7.51 31.41 12.59
C THR A 126 -6.18 30.76 12.22
N ALA A 127 -6.07 30.16 11.03
CA ALA A 127 -4.84 29.53 10.54
C ALA A 127 -3.68 30.53 10.43
N TRP A 128 -3.95 31.71 9.85
CA TRP A 128 -2.98 32.80 9.72
C TRP A 128 -2.43 33.23 11.09
N THR A 129 -3.32 33.44 12.05
CA THR A 129 -2.99 33.81 13.44
C THR A 129 -2.16 32.71 14.12
N LEU A 130 -2.58 31.44 14.01
CA LEU A 130 -1.86 30.30 14.57
C LEU A 130 -0.45 30.16 13.97
N ILE A 131 -0.30 30.34 12.66
CA ILE A 131 1.02 30.27 12.00
C ILE A 131 1.99 31.31 12.58
N HIS A 132 1.55 32.56 12.77
CA HIS A 132 2.40 33.61 13.34
C HIS A 132 2.79 33.32 14.80
N ILE A 133 1.83 32.85 15.60
CA ILE A 133 2.09 32.45 16.99
C ILE A 133 3.04 31.26 17.07
N LEU A 134 2.83 30.23 16.25
CA LEU A 134 3.63 29.03 16.24
C LEU A 134 5.03 29.28 15.68
N HIS A 135 5.19 30.15 14.69
CA HIS A 135 6.50 30.59 14.20
C HIS A 135 7.31 31.20 15.36
N HIS A 136 6.70 32.10 16.13
CA HIS A 136 7.30 32.66 17.34
C HIS A 136 7.59 31.59 18.41
N ALA A 137 6.60 30.75 18.75
CA ALA A 137 6.71 29.74 19.80
C ALA A 137 7.76 28.66 19.50
N LEU A 138 7.95 28.31 18.22
CA LEU A 138 8.96 27.36 17.77
C LEU A 138 10.35 27.99 17.60
N GLY A 139 10.45 29.32 17.70
CA GLY A 139 11.71 30.07 17.54
C GLY A 139 12.25 30.00 16.11
N PHE A 140 11.38 29.98 15.10
CA PHE A 140 11.81 29.95 13.70
C PHE A 140 12.47 31.28 13.31
N PRO A 141 13.55 31.26 12.52
CA PRO A 141 14.25 32.49 12.14
C PRO A 141 13.51 33.25 11.03
N GLY A 142 13.77 34.55 10.94
CA GLY A 142 13.28 35.40 9.84
C GLY A 142 11.76 35.64 9.85
N PRO A 143 11.20 36.21 8.77
CA PRO A 143 9.75 36.37 8.64
C PRO A 143 9.05 35.02 8.42
N VAL A 144 7.74 34.97 8.64
CA VAL A 144 6.90 33.78 8.44
C VAL A 144 6.97 33.23 7.00
N GLY A 145 7.11 34.13 6.02
CA GLY A 145 7.37 33.81 4.62
C GLY A 145 6.30 32.91 3.98
N THR A 146 5.03 33.14 4.31
CA THR A 146 3.87 32.34 3.85
C THR A 146 2.93 33.22 3.05
N VAL A 147 2.46 32.71 1.91
CA VAL A 147 1.49 33.37 1.03
C VAL A 147 0.23 32.52 0.99
N PHE A 148 -0.89 33.11 1.42
CA PHE A 148 -2.21 32.56 1.18
C PHE A 148 -2.71 33.06 -0.18
N ASN A 149 -3.18 32.13 -1.00
CA ASN A 149 -3.78 32.42 -2.29
C ASN A 149 -5.25 32.03 -2.24
N MET A 150 -6.13 33.03 -2.26
CA MET A 150 -7.56 32.77 -2.20
C MET A 150 -8.02 32.09 -3.48
N SER A 151 -9.07 31.27 -3.42
CA SER A 151 -9.64 30.65 -4.61
C SER A 151 -11.14 30.88 -4.69
N VAL A 152 -11.60 31.39 -5.83
CA VAL A 152 -13.02 31.66 -6.10
C VAL A 152 -13.44 30.96 -7.38
N GLY A 153 -14.67 30.45 -7.45
CA GLY A 153 -15.16 29.75 -8.63
C GLY A 153 -16.66 29.88 -8.81
N TYR A 154 -17.10 30.90 -9.53
CA TYR A 154 -18.52 31.11 -9.88
C TYR A 154 -18.63 32.00 -11.14
N ASN A 155 -19.85 32.26 -11.62
CA ASN A 155 -20.06 33.29 -12.64
C ASN A 155 -19.79 34.71 -12.10
N LEU A 156 -19.69 35.70 -12.96
CA LEU A 156 -19.37 37.09 -12.59
C LEU A 156 -20.41 37.68 -11.64
N GLU A 157 -21.69 37.42 -11.89
CA GLU A 157 -22.79 37.88 -11.04
C GLU A 157 -22.55 37.42 -9.60
N GLY A 158 -22.25 36.15 -9.41
CA GLY A 158 -22.02 35.65 -8.07
C GLY A 158 -20.69 36.07 -7.46
N ILE A 159 -19.66 36.28 -8.28
CA ILE A 159 -18.40 36.86 -7.79
C ILE A 159 -18.59 38.29 -7.28
N ARG A 160 -19.53 39.04 -7.88
CA ARG A 160 -19.94 40.37 -7.45
C ARG A 160 -20.96 40.37 -6.31
N SER A 161 -21.41 39.21 -5.84
CA SER A 161 -22.40 39.15 -4.77
C SER A 161 -21.85 39.72 -3.46
N PRO A 162 -22.71 40.34 -2.63
CA PRO A 162 -22.28 40.90 -1.34
C PRO A 162 -21.59 39.89 -0.43
N ARG A 163 -22.02 38.62 -0.46
CA ARG A 163 -21.43 37.56 0.37
C ARG A 163 -19.99 37.25 -0.06
N LEU A 164 -19.74 37.12 -1.38
CA LEU A 164 -18.39 36.80 -1.86
C LEU A 164 -17.44 38.00 -1.79
N THR A 165 -17.94 39.21 -2.07
CA THR A 165 -17.13 40.42 -1.89
C THR A 165 -16.75 40.63 -0.43
N ALA A 166 -17.67 40.42 0.51
CA ALA A 166 -17.38 40.48 1.94
C ALA A 166 -16.34 39.43 2.36
N PHE A 167 -16.43 38.20 1.84
CA PHE A 167 -15.41 37.17 2.06
C PHE A 167 -14.02 37.65 1.59
N MET A 168 -13.93 38.20 0.37
CA MET A 168 -12.65 38.71 -0.16
C MET A 168 -12.15 39.94 0.63
N ASP A 169 -13.04 40.85 1.02
CA ASP A 169 -12.70 42.04 1.81
C ASP A 169 -12.13 41.65 3.18
N ARG A 170 -12.74 40.67 3.87
CA ARG A 170 -12.26 40.14 5.15
C ARG A 170 -10.85 39.53 5.05
N LEU A 171 -10.52 38.89 3.94
CA LEU A 171 -9.17 38.35 3.73
C LEU A 171 -8.15 39.42 3.29
N GLY A 172 -8.62 40.50 2.66
CA GLY A 172 -7.81 41.68 2.33
C GLY A 172 -7.45 42.51 3.57
N ASP A 173 -8.34 42.55 4.57
CA ASP A 173 -8.12 43.21 5.86
C ASP A 173 -8.92 42.52 6.99
N ALA A 174 -8.24 41.69 7.77
CA ALA A 174 -8.77 40.97 8.93
C ALA A 174 -8.47 41.69 10.26
N SER A 175 -8.22 43.00 10.25
CA SER A 175 -7.84 43.77 11.46
C SER A 175 -8.83 43.58 12.62
N ALA A 176 -10.13 43.55 12.33
CA ALA A 176 -11.17 43.38 13.34
C ALA A 176 -11.13 42.00 13.98
N GLU A 177 -11.11 40.93 13.19
CA GLU A 177 -11.06 39.57 13.72
C GLU A 177 -9.74 39.29 14.46
N ILE A 178 -8.61 39.79 13.94
CA ILE A 178 -7.32 39.67 14.62
C ILE A 178 -7.34 40.40 15.96
N ALA A 179 -8.00 41.56 16.07
CA ALA A 179 -8.15 42.25 17.35
C ALA A 179 -8.94 41.42 18.38
N ASP A 180 -10.00 40.73 17.95
CA ASP A 180 -10.78 39.82 18.80
C ASP A 180 -9.97 38.59 19.23
N LEU A 181 -9.19 38.01 18.31
CA LEU A 181 -8.28 36.91 18.63
C LEU A 181 -7.18 37.35 19.59
N ARG A 182 -6.64 38.57 19.45
CA ARG A 182 -5.66 39.14 20.40
C ARG A 182 -6.23 39.32 21.79
N GLU A 183 -7.51 39.68 21.92
CA GLU A 183 -8.16 39.73 23.22
C GLU A 183 -8.29 38.34 23.86
N THR A 184 -8.60 37.32 23.05
CA THR A 184 -8.57 35.93 23.49
C THR A 184 -7.18 35.52 23.96
N LEU A 185 -6.12 35.92 23.24
CA LEU A 185 -4.72 35.69 23.65
C LEU A 185 -4.40 36.37 24.98
N ARG A 186 -4.77 37.64 25.19
CA ARG A 186 -4.52 38.33 26.47
C ARG A 186 -5.12 37.60 27.67
N ARG A 187 -6.31 37.02 27.49
CA ARG A 187 -7.04 36.32 28.56
C ARG A 187 -6.49 34.92 28.83
N HIS A 188 -6.20 34.15 27.79
CA HIS A 188 -5.92 32.72 27.92
C HIS A 188 -4.46 32.34 27.66
N PHE A 189 -3.74 33.14 26.86
CA PHE A 189 -2.36 32.86 26.43
C PHE A 189 -1.51 34.15 26.41
N PRO A 190 -1.35 34.85 27.56
CA PRO A 190 -0.77 36.20 27.61
C PRO A 190 0.64 36.27 27.02
N ARG A 191 1.40 35.17 27.05
CA ARG A 191 2.74 35.06 26.45
C ARG A 191 2.79 35.26 24.93
N PHE A 192 1.64 35.15 24.24
CA PHE A 192 1.54 35.33 22.78
C PHE A 192 0.80 36.61 22.38
N ALA A 193 0.34 37.42 23.34
CA ALA A 193 -0.50 38.59 23.06
C ALA A 193 0.21 39.71 22.27
N ASP A 194 1.54 39.75 22.38
CA ASP A 194 2.42 40.73 21.74
C ASP A 194 3.01 40.26 20.40
N VAL A 195 2.66 39.04 19.95
CA VAL A 195 3.05 38.57 18.62
C VAL A 195 2.39 39.46 17.56
N GLU A 196 3.20 39.98 16.64
CA GLU A 196 2.71 40.78 15.52
C GLU A 196 2.05 39.87 14.47
N ILE A 197 0.83 40.22 14.07
CA ILE A 197 0.03 39.46 13.12
C ILE A 197 -0.48 40.45 12.06
N PRO A 198 -0.03 40.32 10.80
CA PRO A 198 -0.47 41.18 9.71
C PRO A 198 -1.98 41.08 9.49
N ALA A 199 -2.63 42.23 9.32
CA ALA A 199 -4.06 42.31 9.06
C ALA A 199 -4.44 41.84 7.65
N GLN A 200 -3.60 42.13 6.65
CA GLN A 200 -3.79 41.64 5.30
C GLN A 200 -3.34 40.17 5.23
N ILE A 201 -4.29 39.28 4.97
CA ILE A 201 -4.02 37.84 4.84
C ILE A 201 -3.63 37.52 3.39
N THR A 202 -4.30 38.15 2.42
CA THR A 202 -4.05 37.92 1.00
C THR A 202 -4.53 39.08 0.13
N ASP A 203 -3.80 39.31 -0.96
CA ASP A 203 -4.04 40.28 -2.03
C ASP A 203 -4.05 39.60 -3.42
N ASN A 204 -4.16 38.28 -3.43
CA ASN A 204 -4.02 37.45 -4.62
C ASN A 204 -5.06 36.33 -4.66
N VAL A 205 -5.47 35.97 -5.88
CA VAL A 205 -6.58 35.06 -6.14
C VAL A 205 -6.30 34.12 -7.30
N THR A 206 -6.71 32.87 -7.16
CA THR A 206 -6.85 31.92 -8.26
C THR A 206 -8.32 31.73 -8.62
N LEU A 207 -8.66 32.14 -9.84
CA LEU A 207 -9.96 31.87 -10.45
C LEU A 207 -10.02 30.41 -10.90
N SER A 208 -10.83 29.63 -10.19
CA SER A 208 -11.18 28.26 -10.58
C SER A 208 -12.31 28.31 -11.61
N THR A 209 -11.99 28.01 -12.86
CA THR A 209 -12.97 27.94 -13.94
C THR A 209 -13.83 26.68 -13.79
N MET A 210 -15.15 26.84 -13.71
CA MET A 210 -16.07 25.70 -13.73
C MET A 210 -16.01 25.02 -15.10
N HIS A 211 -16.18 23.69 -15.13
CA HIS A 211 -16.29 22.96 -16.40
C HIS A 211 -17.46 23.51 -17.22
N GLY A 212 -17.21 23.84 -18.49
CA GLY A 212 -18.21 24.48 -19.35
C GLY A 212 -18.45 25.97 -19.12
N CYS A 213 -17.63 26.65 -18.30
CA CYS A 213 -17.73 28.11 -18.16
C CYS A 213 -17.36 28.82 -19.48
N PRO A 214 -18.23 29.69 -20.02
CA PRO A 214 -17.95 30.40 -21.26
C PRO A 214 -16.64 31.22 -21.19
N PRO A 215 -15.79 31.21 -22.23
CA PRO A 215 -14.51 31.91 -22.21
C PRO A 215 -14.60 33.43 -21.97
N ASP A 216 -15.64 34.06 -22.52
CA ASP A 216 -15.96 35.47 -22.28
C ASP A 216 -16.30 35.75 -20.81
N GLU A 217 -16.99 34.82 -20.15
CA GLU A 217 -17.28 34.91 -18.72
C GLU A 217 -15.99 34.85 -17.88
N ILE A 218 -15.09 33.90 -18.19
CA ILE A 218 -13.79 33.77 -17.52
C ILE A 218 -12.98 35.08 -17.67
N GLU A 219 -12.93 35.64 -18.87
CA GLU A 219 -12.22 36.91 -19.14
C GLU A 219 -12.83 38.08 -18.35
N ARG A 220 -14.17 38.20 -18.32
CA ARG A 220 -14.86 39.27 -17.57
C ARG A 220 -14.57 39.17 -16.07
N ILE A 221 -14.57 37.95 -15.51
CA ILE A 221 -14.22 37.73 -14.11
C ILE A 221 -12.76 38.08 -13.84
N GLY A 222 -11.83 37.60 -14.68
CA GLY A 222 -10.41 37.91 -14.53
C GLY A 222 -10.15 39.42 -14.57
N ARG A 223 -10.79 40.15 -15.50
CA ARG A 223 -10.73 41.61 -15.57
C ARG A 223 -11.31 42.28 -14.33
N TYR A 224 -12.43 41.79 -13.80
CA TYR A 224 -13.02 42.30 -12.56
C TYR A 224 -12.05 42.16 -11.37
N LEU A 225 -11.46 40.99 -11.19
CA LEU A 225 -10.53 40.71 -10.10
C LEU A 225 -9.27 41.59 -10.19
N LEU A 226 -8.72 41.77 -11.39
CA LEU A 226 -7.55 42.64 -11.61
C LEU A 226 -7.88 44.13 -11.48
N THR A 227 -8.93 44.61 -12.15
CA THR A 227 -9.15 46.05 -12.36
C THR A 227 -10.07 46.70 -11.35
N GLU A 228 -11.08 45.99 -10.85
CA GLU A 228 -12.02 46.53 -9.87
C GLU A 228 -11.63 46.13 -8.45
N ARG A 229 -11.16 44.90 -8.25
CA ARG A 229 -10.76 44.39 -6.92
C ARG A 229 -9.28 44.61 -6.58
N GLY A 230 -8.44 44.81 -7.59
CA GLY A 230 -7.01 45.10 -7.38
C GLY A 230 -6.19 43.88 -6.93
N LEU A 231 -6.59 42.66 -7.30
CA LEU A 231 -5.95 41.43 -6.84
C LEU A 231 -4.99 40.86 -7.88
N HIS A 232 -3.81 40.40 -7.45
CA HIS A 232 -2.97 39.55 -8.30
C HIS A 232 -3.74 38.29 -8.68
N THR A 233 -3.79 37.92 -9.96
CA THR A 233 -4.75 36.91 -10.42
C THR A 233 -4.09 35.79 -11.21
N PHE A 234 -4.33 34.54 -10.77
CA PHE A 234 -4.11 33.35 -11.59
C PHE A 234 -5.42 32.80 -12.13
N VAL A 235 -5.43 32.33 -13.38
CA VAL A 235 -6.57 31.63 -13.97
C VAL A 235 -6.24 30.15 -14.11
N LYS A 236 -7.09 29.29 -13.55
CA LYS A 236 -6.94 27.84 -13.68
C LYS A 236 -7.23 27.42 -15.13
N LEU A 237 -6.35 26.61 -15.69
CA LEU A 237 -6.49 26.02 -17.03
C LEU A 237 -6.56 24.50 -16.92
N ASN A 238 -7.58 23.91 -17.54
CA ASN A 238 -7.80 22.47 -17.54
C ASN A 238 -6.85 21.74 -18.49
N PRO A 239 -6.49 20.47 -18.21
CA PRO A 239 -5.58 19.69 -19.06
C PRO A 239 -6.12 19.42 -20.48
N THR A 240 -7.44 19.49 -20.64
CA THR A 240 -8.19 19.39 -21.90
C THR A 240 -7.69 20.39 -22.96
N LEU A 241 -7.14 21.53 -22.53
CA LEU A 241 -6.55 22.57 -23.37
C LEU A 241 -5.40 22.07 -24.28
N LEU A 242 -4.77 20.94 -23.93
CA LEU A 242 -3.78 20.28 -24.77
C LEU A 242 -4.39 19.76 -26.09
N GLY A 243 -5.65 19.32 -26.03
CA GLY A 243 -6.41 18.73 -27.14
C GLY A 243 -6.68 17.24 -26.96
N LYS A 244 -7.86 16.78 -27.42
CA LYS A 244 -8.34 15.40 -27.26
C LYS A 244 -7.36 14.34 -27.74
N GLU A 245 -6.86 14.47 -28.97
CA GLU A 245 -5.95 13.49 -29.57
C GLU A 245 -4.66 13.33 -28.76
N ALA A 246 -4.05 14.44 -28.36
CA ALA A 246 -2.84 14.43 -27.56
C ALA A 246 -3.05 13.84 -26.16
N VAL A 247 -4.13 14.22 -25.47
CA VAL A 247 -4.46 13.67 -24.14
C VAL A 247 -4.68 12.17 -24.21
N LEU A 248 -5.50 11.70 -25.17
CA LEU A 248 -5.80 10.27 -25.30
C LEU A 248 -4.57 9.46 -25.73
N SER A 249 -3.72 10.01 -26.61
CA SER A 249 -2.49 9.33 -27.03
C SER A 249 -1.49 9.21 -25.87
N ILE A 250 -1.34 10.26 -25.05
CA ILE A 250 -0.52 10.18 -23.84
C ILE A 250 -1.06 9.08 -22.91
N LEU A 251 -2.35 9.12 -22.57
CA LEU A 251 -2.93 8.16 -21.63
C LEU A 251 -2.84 6.70 -22.13
N ARG A 252 -3.20 6.45 -23.39
CA ARG A 252 -3.34 5.09 -23.93
C ARG A 252 -2.05 4.55 -24.53
N ASP A 253 -1.42 5.31 -25.40
CA ASP A 253 -0.29 4.83 -26.21
C ASP A 253 1.03 4.91 -25.45
N HIS A 254 1.23 5.98 -24.67
CA HIS A 254 2.46 6.19 -23.90
C HIS A 254 2.40 5.60 -22.50
N LEU A 255 1.29 5.80 -21.79
CA LEU A 255 1.17 5.45 -20.37
C LEU A 255 0.41 4.13 -20.14
N GLY A 256 -0.35 3.62 -21.11
CA GLY A 256 -1.04 2.33 -21.00
C GLY A 256 -2.34 2.34 -20.16
N PHE A 257 -2.91 3.51 -19.86
CA PHE A 257 -4.20 3.64 -19.17
C PHE A 257 -5.37 3.49 -20.15
N SER A 258 -5.66 2.24 -20.53
CA SER A 258 -6.75 1.92 -21.45
C SER A 258 -8.16 2.02 -20.81
N GLU A 259 -8.24 1.95 -19.49
CA GLU A 259 -9.47 2.01 -18.70
C GLU A 259 -10.03 3.43 -18.55
N ILE A 260 -9.21 4.46 -18.81
CA ILE A 260 -9.63 5.86 -18.72
C ILE A 260 -10.44 6.25 -19.96
N ALA A 261 -11.71 6.53 -19.73
CA ALA A 261 -12.64 7.05 -20.74
C ALA A 261 -12.99 8.50 -20.43
N ILE A 262 -12.70 9.40 -21.38
CA ILE A 262 -13.04 10.83 -21.28
C ILE A 262 -14.10 11.14 -22.34
N PRO A 263 -15.32 11.57 -21.95
CA PRO A 263 -16.38 11.93 -22.89
C PRO A 263 -16.01 13.13 -23.78
N ASP A 264 -16.50 13.14 -25.02
CA ASP A 264 -16.23 14.22 -25.99
C ASP A 264 -16.69 15.59 -25.49
N ARG A 265 -17.84 15.62 -24.80
CA ARG A 265 -18.38 16.83 -24.16
C ARG A 265 -17.39 17.53 -23.22
N VAL A 266 -16.48 16.79 -22.58
CA VAL A 266 -15.47 17.37 -21.67
C VAL A 266 -14.49 18.26 -22.45
N PHE A 267 -14.14 17.87 -23.68
CA PHE A 267 -13.29 18.68 -24.55
C PHE A 267 -14.06 19.80 -25.24
N GLU A 268 -15.33 19.59 -25.58
CA GLU A 268 -16.16 20.59 -26.29
C GLU A 268 -16.58 21.76 -25.40
N HIS A 269 -16.90 21.47 -24.13
CA HIS A 269 -17.38 22.48 -23.19
C HIS A 269 -16.24 23.32 -22.58
N ASP A 270 -15.05 22.74 -22.43
CA ASP A 270 -13.91 23.44 -21.86
C ASP A 270 -13.33 24.52 -22.79
N LEU A 271 -12.51 25.41 -22.21
CA LEU A 271 -11.83 26.48 -22.93
C LEU A 271 -10.94 25.93 -24.05
N GLN A 272 -11.17 26.39 -25.29
CA GLN A 272 -10.40 26.00 -26.46
C GLN A 272 -9.09 26.78 -26.59
N TYR A 273 -8.05 26.16 -27.16
CA TYR A 273 -6.69 26.72 -27.20
C TYR A 273 -6.59 28.12 -27.82
N PRO A 274 -7.11 28.41 -29.02
CA PRO A 274 -7.01 29.76 -29.61
C PRO A 274 -7.65 30.83 -28.72
N ARG A 275 -8.82 30.52 -28.14
CA ARG A 275 -9.52 31.44 -27.26
C ARG A 275 -8.83 31.62 -25.90
N ALA A 276 -8.18 30.58 -25.37
CA ALA A 276 -7.33 30.69 -24.19
C ALA A 276 -6.18 31.67 -24.43
N VAL A 277 -5.57 31.64 -25.62
CA VAL A 277 -4.46 32.53 -25.95
C VAL A 277 -4.91 34.00 -25.93
N GLU A 278 -6.04 34.30 -26.57
CA GLU A 278 -6.64 35.65 -26.54
C GLU A 278 -6.94 36.12 -25.11
N LEU A 279 -7.55 35.25 -24.30
CA LEU A 279 -7.90 35.53 -22.91
C LEU A 279 -6.65 35.84 -22.07
N ILE A 280 -5.60 35.02 -22.18
CA ILE A 280 -4.34 35.21 -21.45
C ILE A 280 -3.71 36.57 -21.81
N ARG A 281 -3.62 36.91 -23.10
CA ARG A 281 -3.07 38.21 -23.54
C ARG A 281 -3.88 39.38 -22.99
N SER A 282 -5.21 39.25 -23.04
CA SER A 282 -6.15 40.26 -22.55
C SER A 282 -5.97 40.53 -21.05
N LEU A 283 -5.84 39.48 -20.25
CA LEU A 283 -5.66 39.59 -18.81
C LEU A 283 -4.24 40.03 -18.42
N GLN A 284 -3.20 39.63 -19.16
CA GLN A 284 -1.84 40.18 -19.00
C GLN A 284 -1.83 41.70 -19.20
N SER A 285 -2.51 42.20 -20.25
CA SER A 285 -2.64 43.64 -20.50
C SER A 285 -3.35 44.35 -19.35
N ALA A 286 -4.51 43.81 -18.91
CA ALA A 286 -5.30 44.39 -17.83
C ALA A 286 -4.52 44.42 -16.49
N ALA A 287 -3.70 43.41 -16.22
CA ALA A 287 -2.84 43.37 -15.05
C ALA A 287 -1.72 44.42 -15.13
N GLY A 288 -1.07 44.54 -16.30
CA GLY A 288 -0.02 45.53 -16.55
C GLY A 288 -0.50 46.97 -16.36
N GLU A 289 -1.72 47.30 -16.81
CA GLU A 289 -2.35 48.61 -16.61
C GLU A 289 -2.54 48.99 -15.13
N ARG A 290 -2.58 48.00 -14.23
CA ARG A 290 -2.77 48.18 -12.79
C ARG A 290 -1.52 47.84 -11.96
N ASN A 291 -0.38 47.54 -12.59
CA ASN A 291 0.83 47.05 -11.94
C ASN A 291 0.58 45.81 -11.05
N LEU A 292 -0.29 44.92 -11.51
CA LEU A 292 -0.59 43.65 -10.86
C LEU A 292 0.05 42.49 -11.62
N ALA A 293 0.16 41.35 -10.94
CA ALA A 293 0.65 40.13 -11.55
C ALA A 293 -0.51 39.30 -12.10
N PHE A 294 -0.31 38.75 -13.29
CA PHE A 294 -1.19 37.77 -13.88
C PHE A 294 -0.42 36.51 -14.27
N GLY A 295 -1.10 35.37 -14.23
CA GLY A 295 -0.56 34.09 -14.67
C GLY A 295 -1.62 33.01 -14.76
N VAL A 296 -1.17 31.78 -14.95
CA VAL A 296 -2.05 30.62 -15.09
C VAL A 296 -1.72 29.55 -14.05
N LYS A 297 -2.77 28.88 -13.58
CA LYS A 297 -2.65 27.68 -12.74
C LYS A 297 -2.88 26.46 -13.63
N LEU A 298 -1.86 25.62 -13.81
CA LEU A 298 -2.00 24.39 -14.56
C LEU A 298 -2.64 23.32 -13.66
N SER A 299 -3.90 23.00 -13.99
CA SER A 299 -4.84 22.26 -13.14
C SER A 299 -4.32 20.90 -12.67
N ASN A 300 -4.85 20.50 -11.52
CA ASN A 300 -4.64 19.24 -10.83
C ASN A 300 -5.64 18.14 -11.20
N THR A 301 -6.67 18.43 -11.98
CA THR A 301 -7.75 17.47 -12.28
C THR A 301 -8.15 17.40 -13.75
N LEU A 302 -8.58 16.22 -14.19
CA LEU A 302 -9.14 15.92 -15.52
C LEU A 302 -10.46 15.17 -15.36
N ALA A 303 -11.56 15.75 -15.85
CA ALA A 303 -12.88 15.11 -15.82
C ALA A 303 -12.93 13.87 -16.72
N MET A 304 -13.59 12.81 -16.27
CA MET A 304 -13.69 11.54 -16.99
C MET A 304 -14.87 10.70 -16.51
N THR A 305 -15.24 9.66 -17.26
CA THR A 305 -16.31 8.72 -16.87
C THR A 305 -15.93 7.93 -15.62
N ASN A 306 -16.89 7.77 -14.71
CA ASN A 306 -16.75 6.93 -13.52
C ASN A 306 -16.76 5.43 -13.87
N HIS A 307 -15.60 4.90 -14.22
CA HIS A 307 -15.41 3.50 -14.59
C HIS A 307 -15.29 2.55 -13.37
N LYS A 308 -14.93 3.07 -12.19
CA LYS A 308 -14.74 2.26 -10.98
C LYS A 308 -16.05 1.95 -10.23
N GLY A 309 -17.03 2.84 -10.31
CA GLY A 309 -18.32 2.69 -9.60
C GLY A 309 -18.22 2.76 -8.06
N TYR A 310 -17.03 3.05 -7.51
CA TYR A 310 -16.83 3.22 -6.06
C TYR A 310 -17.36 4.57 -5.55
N LEU A 311 -17.15 5.62 -6.33
CA LEU A 311 -17.69 6.95 -6.08
C LEU A 311 -19.08 7.07 -6.71
N ALA A 312 -19.93 7.95 -6.20
CA ALA A 312 -21.24 8.21 -6.79
C ALA A 312 -21.13 9.06 -8.08
N GLY A 313 -22.15 8.98 -8.94
CA GLY A 313 -22.24 9.76 -10.18
C GLY A 313 -21.60 9.10 -11.41
N GLU A 314 -21.87 9.65 -12.59
CA GLU A 314 -21.34 9.12 -13.86
C GLU A 314 -19.99 9.73 -14.26
N GLU A 315 -19.58 10.83 -13.64
CA GLU A 315 -18.36 11.58 -13.92
C GLU A 315 -17.53 11.75 -12.64
N VAL A 316 -16.22 11.65 -12.77
CA VAL A 316 -15.24 11.87 -11.69
C VAL A 316 -14.07 12.69 -12.22
N TYR A 317 -13.38 13.36 -11.30
CA TYR A 317 -12.20 14.16 -11.59
C TYR A 317 -10.95 13.38 -11.22
N MET A 318 -10.16 13.01 -12.23
CA MET A 318 -8.91 12.29 -12.07
C MET A 318 -7.77 13.25 -11.74
N SER A 319 -6.89 12.85 -10.83
CA SER A 319 -5.65 13.49 -10.43
C SER A 319 -4.56 12.41 -10.26
N GLY A 320 -3.30 12.81 -10.04
CA GLY A 320 -2.22 11.87 -9.80
C GLY A 320 -1.17 11.86 -10.90
N ARG A 321 -0.37 10.79 -10.95
CA ARG A 321 0.87 10.72 -11.74
C ARG A 321 0.60 10.71 -13.25
N ALA A 322 -0.55 10.20 -13.71
CA ALA A 322 -0.92 10.23 -15.12
C ALA A 322 -1.12 11.66 -15.65
N LEU A 323 -1.42 12.63 -14.77
CA LEU A 323 -1.53 14.03 -15.18
C LEU A 323 -0.18 14.70 -15.43
N TYR A 324 0.92 14.22 -14.86
CA TYR A 324 2.21 14.89 -15.02
C TYR A 324 2.64 14.99 -16.49
N PRO A 325 2.64 13.90 -17.31
CA PRO A 325 3.01 14.00 -18.72
C PRO A 325 2.06 14.89 -19.54
N ILE A 326 0.77 14.91 -19.22
CA ILE A 326 -0.23 15.77 -19.87
C ILE A 326 0.06 17.24 -19.56
N THR A 327 0.19 17.56 -18.28
CA THR A 327 0.37 18.94 -17.80
C THR A 327 1.72 19.51 -18.21
N MET A 328 2.80 18.71 -18.23
CA MET A 328 4.09 19.15 -18.77
C MET A 328 4.04 19.45 -20.27
N ASN A 329 3.29 18.66 -21.05
CA ASN A 329 3.12 18.94 -22.48
C ASN A 329 2.22 20.16 -22.73
N LEU A 330 1.20 20.39 -21.89
CA LEU A 330 0.43 21.64 -21.92
C LEU A 330 1.30 22.85 -21.55
N PHE A 331 2.13 22.72 -20.51
CA PHE A 331 3.06 23.77 -20.10
C PHE A 331 4.02 24.10 -21.25
N ARG A 332 4.59 23.09 -21.91
CA ARG A 332 5.45 23.26 -23.09
C ARG A 332 4.72 24.02 -24.20
N LYS A 333 3.47 23.65 -24.50
CA LYS A 333 2.65 24.31 -25.53
C LYS A 333 2.38 25.78 -25.20
N LEU A 334 2.09 26.11 -23.93
CA LEU A 334 1.89 27.50 -23.50
C LEU A 334 3.20 28.31 -23.52
N ARG A 335 4.31 27.71 -23.09
CA ARG A 335 5.65 28.34 -23.13
C ARG A 335 6.04 28.71 -24.57
N GLN A 336 5.74 27.85 -25.54
CA GLN A 336 6.00 28.13 -26.96
C GLN A 336 5.19 29.33 -27.50
N GLU A 337 4.00 29.59 -26.95
CA GLU A 337 3.13 30.70 -27.37
C GLU A 337 3.46 32.02 -26.67
N PHE A 338 3.85 31.99 -25.40
CA PHE A 338 4.02 33.17 -24.54
C PHE A 338 5.46 33.47 -24.12
N GLY A 339 6.41 32.58 -24.41
CA GLY A 339 7.78 32.69 -23.90
C GLY A 339 7.82 32.69 -22.37
N ASP A 340 8.77 33.42 -21.80
CA ASP A 340 9.01 33.47 -20.34
C ASP A 340 8.14 34.49 -19.60
N GLU A 341 7.28 35.22 -20.32
CA GLU A 341 6.42 36.26 -19.76
C GLU A 341 5.22 35.68 -18.96
N LEU A 342 4.83 34.44 -19.25
CA LEU A 342 3.68 33.81 -18.60
C LEU A 342 4.07 33.22 -17.24
N ALA A 343 3.60 33.83 -16.15
CA ALA A 343 3.75 33.25 -14.82
C ALA A 343 2.89 31.97 -14.70
N VAL A 344 3.51 30.89 -14.21
CA VAL A 344 2.84 29.59 -14.04
C VAL A 344 2.91 29.15 -12.59
N SER A 345 1.76 28.81 -12.02
CA SER A 345 1.66 27.94 -10.86
C SER A 345 1.28 26.53 -11.31
N TYR A 346 2.01 25.52 -10.86
CA TYR A 346 1.88 24.14 -11.32
C TYR A 346 1.19 23.25 -10.27
N ALA A 347 0.36 22.29 -10.70
CA ALA A 347 -0.15 21.26 -9.79
C ALA A 347 -0.27 19.84 -10.38
N GLY A 348 -0.57 19.70 -11.69
CA GLY A 348 -0.86 18.41 -12.30
C GLY A 348 0.22 17.33 -12.12
N GLY A 349 -0.06 16.35 -11.25
CA GLY A 349 0.82 15.20 -10.99
C GLY A 349 2.17 15.53 -10.32
N ALA A 350 2.25 16.65 -9.60
CA ALA A 350 3.45 17.00 -8.84
C ALA A 350 3.68 16.06 -7.64
N ASP A 351 4.94 15.63 -7.47
CA ASP A 351 5.42 14.84 -6.34
C ASP A 351 6.90 15.13 -6.05
N ALA A 352 7.45 14.49 -5.02
CA ALA A 352 8.83 14.71 -4.56
C ALA A 352 9.88 14.51 -5.66
N LEU A 353 9.60 13.66 -6.66
CA LEU A 353 10.57 13.25 -7.67
C LEU A 353 10.51 14.11 -8.94
N ASN A 354 9.54 15.00 -9.10
CA ASN A 354 9.42 15.86 -10.29
C ASN A 354 9.32 17.36 -9.99
N VAL A 355 9.12 17.76 -8.73
CA VAL A 355 9.12 19.18 -8.30
C VAL A 355 10.38 19.94 -8.71
N PRO A 356 11.61 19.39 -8.57
CA PRO A 356 12.80 20.09 -9.03
C PRO A 356 12.75 20.39 -10.53
N GLN A 357 12.32 19.42 -11.35
CA GLN A 357 12.18 19.59 -12.79
C GLN A 357 11.10 20.61 -13.14
N ILE A 358 9.95 20.60 -12.46
CA ILE A 358 8.87 21.59 -12.67
C ILE A 358 9.38 23.01 -12.43
N LEU A 359 10.12 23.24 -11.33
CA LEU A 359 10.67 24.55 -11.00
C LEU A 359 11.79 24.95 -11.96
N ALA A 360 12.66 24.03 -12.37
CA ALA A 360 13.68 24.28 -13.42
C ALA A 360 13.06 24.64 -14.78
N CYS A 361 11.83 24.20 -15.05
CA CYS A 361 11.04 24.59 -16.23
C CYS A 361 10.41 25.98 -16.10
N GLY A 362 10.66 26.71 -15.01
CA GLY A 362 10.21 28.10 -14.81
C GLY A 362 8.80 28.24 -14.23
N ALA A 363 8.28 27.23 -13.52
CA ALA A 363 7.10 27.42 -12.67
C ALA A 363 7.48 28.25 -11.43
N ARG A 364 6.60 29.16 -10.99
CA ARG A 364 6.84 29.99 -9.80
C ARG A 364 6.49 29.29 -8.51
N THR A 365 5.42 28.49 -8.53
CA THR A 365 5.00 27.67 -7.38
C THR A 365 4.52 26.30 -7.83
N VAL A 366 4.65 25.32 -6.95
CA VAL A 366 4.18 23.94 -7.17
C VAL A 366 3.31 23.49 -6.01
N THR A 367 2.11 23.01 -6.29
CA THR A 367 1.21 22.50 -5.25
C THR A 367 0.64 21.14 -5.59
N ALA A 368 0.17 20.41 -4.57
CA ALA A 368 -0.52 19.15 -4.78
C ALA A 368 -1.60 18.89 -3.74
N ALA A 369 -2.53 18.01 -4.10
CA ALA A 369 -3.43 17.34 -3.16
C ALA A 369 -3.17 15.83 -3.16
N SER A 370 -3.06 15.20 -4.34
CA SER A 370 -2.97 13.74 -4.47
C SER A 370 -1.77 13.13 -3.75
N ASP A 371 -0.58 13.73 -3.84
CA ASP A 371 0.60 13.23 -3.11
C ASP A 371 0.40 13.35 -1.59
N LEU A 372 -0.18 14.45 -1.12
CA LEU A 372 -0.45 14.70 0.31
C LEU A 372 -1.60 13.85 0.88
N LEU A 373 -2.41 13.21 0.03
CA LEU A 373 -3.47 12.27 0.43
C LEU A 373 -2.95 10.83 0.57
N LYS A 374 -1.70 10.54 0.17
CA LYS A 374 -1.08 9.21 0.29
C LYS A 374 -0.32 9.06 1.63
N PRO A 375 0.01 7.84 2.10
CA PRO A 375 0.72 7.63 3.37
C PRO A 375 1.95 8.53 3.53
N GLY A 376 2.24 8.99 4.74
CA GLY A 376 3.21 10.08 4.98
C GLY A 376 2.59 11.49 4.93
N GLY A 377 1.49 11.69 4.20
CA GLY A 377 0.70 12.91 4.23
C GLY A 377 1.51 14.19 3.98
N TYR A 378 1.31 15.20 4.83
CA TYR A 378 2.00 16.49 4.77
C TYR A 378 3.54 16.39 4.85
N ALA A 379 4.08 15.37 5.54
CA ALA A 379 5.52 15.23 5.74
C ALA A 379 6.29 14.98 4.43
N ARG A 380 5.58 14.64 3.34
CA ARG A 380 6.15 14.51 1.99
C ARG A 380 6.82 15.79 1.50
N LEU A 381 6.31 16.96 1.90
CA LEU A 381 6.86 18.26 1.53
C LEU A 381 8.33 18.42 1.94
N GLY A 382 8.79 17.74 3.01
CA GLY A 382 10.20 17.72 3.38
C GLY A 382 11.09 17.16 2.27
N GLN A 383 10.70 16.03 1.67
CA GLN A 383 11.46 15.45 0.56
C GLN A 383 11.44 16.33 -0.69
N TRP A 384 10.32 17.03 -0.96
CA TRP A 384 10.23 17.95 -2.09
C TRP A 384 11.31 19.03 -2.01
N LEU A 385 11.49 19.63 -0.83
CA LEU A 385 12.48 20.69 -0.59
C LEU A 385 13.90 20.16 -0.63
N GLU A 386 14.15 19.01 -0.02
CA GLU A 386 15.49 18.38 -0.05
C GLU A 386 15.91 18.04 -1.49
N ASN A 387 15.01 17.46 -2.29
CA ASN A 387 15.29 17.14 -3.69
C ASN A 387 15.50 18.41 -4.53
N LEU A 388 14.73 19.47 -4.27
CA LEU A 388 14.90 20.76 -4.93
C LEU A 388 16.27 21.36 -4.63
N GLU A 389 16.64 21.41 -3.35
CA GLU A 389 17.93 21.96 -2.94
C GLU A 389 19.10 21.17 -3.52
N LEU A 390 19.05 19.84 -3.47
CA LEU A 390 20.08 18.99 -4.07
C LEU A 390 20.22 19.23 -5.59
N ALA A 391 19.10 19.38 -6.30
CA ALA A 391 19.12 19.68 -7.73
C ALA A 391 19.70 21.09 -8.01
N MET A 392 19.34 22.09 -7.21
CA MET A 392 19.90 23.45 -7.33
C MET A 392 21.41 23.47 -7.08
N GLN A 393 21.87 22.76 -6.06
CA GLN A 393 23.30 22.62 -5.74
C GLN A 393 24.06 21.91 -6.86
N ALA A 394 23.48 20.85 -7.44
CA ALA A 394 24.10 20.12 -8.55
C ALA A 394 24.30 20.99 -9.80
N GLU A 395 23.39 21.94 -10.06
CA GLU A 395 23.48 22.93 -11.14
C GLU A 395 24.28 24.18 -10.76
N GLY A 396 24.74 24.29 -9.51
CA GLY A 396 25.43 25.47 -8.99
C GLY A 396 24.56 26.73 -8.89
N ALA A 397 23.23 26.58 -8.88
CA ALA A 397 22.27 27.67 -8.80
C ALA A 397 22.19 28.23 -7.37
N ARG A 398 22.21 29.56 -7.24
CA ARG A 398 22.12 30.24 -5.93
C ARG A 398 20.72 30.68 -5.57
N ASP A 399 19.82 30.68 -6.55
CA ASP A 399 18.42 31.08 -6.42
C ASP A 399 17.57 30.37 -7.50
N LEU A 400 16.24 30.43 -7.38
CA LEU A 400 15.33 29.82 -8.36
C LEU A 400 15.44 30.43 -9.76
N ALA A 401 15.82 31.70 -9.90
CA ALA A 401 15.97 32.34 -11.19
C ALA A 401 17.17 31.77 -11.95
N GLN A 402 18.29 31.53 -11.27
CA GLN A 402 19.46 30.85 -11.82
C GLN A 402 19.16 29.38 -12.14
N PHE A 403 18.39 28.70 -11.28
CA PHE A 403 18.01 27.31 -11.51
C PHE A 403 17.09 27.14 -12.73
N SER A 404 16.28 28.15 -13.02
CA SER A 404 15.38 28.21 -14.18
C SER A 404 15.92 29.06 -15.34
N ARG A 405 17.25 29.20 -15.49
CA ARG A 405 17.87 30.08 -16.50
C ARG A 405 17.53 29.76 -17.96
N ASP A 406 17.30 28.48 -18.28
CA ASP A 406 17.00 27.97 -19.63
C ASP A 406 15.67 27.18 -19.60
N PRO A 407 14.55 27.82 -19.22
CA PRO A 407 13.33 27.11 -18.84
C PRO A 407 12.71 26.38 -20.04
N THR A 408 12.84 26.92 -21.25
CA THR A 408 12.35 26.29 -22.49
C THR A 408 13.07 24.96 -22.78
N VAL A 409 14.41 24.93 -22.63
CA VAL A 409 15.20 23.70 -22.84
C VAL A 409 14.87 22.66 -21.79
N SER A 410 14.79 23.07 -20.52
CA SER A 410 14.38 22.21 -19.42
C SER A 410 13.00 21.60 -19.65
N LEU A 411 12.05 22.40 -20.13
CA LEU A 411 10.67 22.00 -20.37
C LEU A 411 10.53 21.04 -21.56
N ASP A 412 11.24 21.28 -22.67
CA ASP A 412 11.27 20.35 -23.80
C ASP A 412 11.89 18.99 -23.43
N ARG A 413 12.91 18.99 -22.57
CA ARG A 413 13.47 17.75 -22.00
C ARG A 413 12.45 17.05 -21.09
N ALA A 414 11.92 17.76 -20.09
CA ALA A 414 11.02 17.17 -19.11
C ALA A 414 9.73 16.63 -19.73
N ALA A 415 9.13 17.35 -20.70
CA ALA A 415 7.93 16.89 -21.40
C ALA A 415 8.17 15.62 -22.23
N ARG A 416 9.36 15.43 -22.81
CA ARG A 416 9.74 14.20 -23.54
C ARG A 416 10.03 13.05 -22.59
N GLU A 417 10.81 13.29 -21.54
CA GLU A 417 11.14 12.28 -20.54
C GLU A 417 9.89 11.77 -19.82
N ALA A 418 8.92 12.64 -19.55
CA ALA A 418 7.65 12.28 -18.93
C ALA A 418 6.85 11.24 -19.75
N LEU A 419 6.97 11.23 -21.09
CA LEU A 419 6.29 10.26 -21.95
C LEU A 419 6.98 8.89 -21.99
N ALA A 420 8.27 8.84 -21.64
CA ALA A 420 9.07 7.62 -21.70
C ALA A 420 9.26 6.94 -20.33
N ALA A 421 9.17 7.72 -19.23
CA ALA A 421 9.50 7.24 -17.90
C ALA A 421 8.52 6.17 -17.39
N GLU A 422 9.08 5.04 -16.93
CA GLU A 422 8.33 3.87 -16.43
C GLU A 422 7.36 4.23 -15.30
N ARG A 423 7.73 5.16 -14.40
CA ARG A 423 6.90 5.58 -13.25
C ARG A 423 5.52 6.12 -13.61
N TYR A 424 5.34 6.63 -14.82
CA TYR A 424 4.06 7.17 -15.28
C TYR A 424 3.23 6.13 -16.04
N ARG A 425 3.76 4.93 -16.29
CA ARG A 425 3.02 3.85 -16.95
C ARG A 425 2.12 3.11 -15.98
N LYS A 426 0.97 2.62 -16.44
CA LYS A 426 -0.02 1.94 -15.61
C LYS A 426 0.58 0.76 -14.83
N ASP A 427 1.50 0.03 -15.44
CA ASP A 427 2.10 -1.19 -14.90
C ASP A 427 3.21 -0.96 -13.85
N TYR A 428 3.59 0.30 -13.59
CA TYR A 428 4.51 0.65 -12.50
C TYR A 428 3.95 0.30 -11.11
N PHE A 429 2.62 0.32 -10.97
CA PHE A 429 1.89 -0.16 -9.78
C PHE A 429 1.10 -1.42 -10.14
N PRO A 430 1.77 -2.58 -10.24
CA PRO A 430 1.14 -3.81 -10.70
C PRO A 430 0.27 -4.48 -9.63
N TYR A 431 0.33 -4.02 -8.38
CA TYR A 431 -0.37 -4.59 -7.24
C TYR A 431 -1.47 -3.64 -6.76
N GLY A 432 -2.59 -4.20 -6.30
CA GLY A 432 -3.63 -3.42 -5.63
C GLY A 432 -3.24 -3.01 -4.21
N LEU A 433 -4.20 -2.43 -3.48
CA LEU A 433 -3.97 -2.00 -2.10
C LEU A 433 -3.47 -3.15 -1.19
N PRO A 434 -2.57 -2.85 -0.24
CA PRO A 434 -1.98 -3.79 0.72
C PRO A 434 -2.97 -4.08 1.85
N LYS A 435 -4.13 -4.62 1.48
CA LYS A 435 -5.20 -5.04 2.39
C LYS A 435 -4.94 -6.46 2.89
N VAL A 436 -5.20 -6.68 4.17
CA VAL A 436 -5.33 -8.01 4.78
C VAL A 436 -6.78 -8.48 4.72
N GLU A 437 -7.02 -9.76 5.00
CA GLU A 437 -8.36 -10.35 4.95
C GLU A 437 -9.19 -10.03 6.20
N SER A 438 -8.53 -9.73 7.33
CA SER A 438 -9.20 -9.40 8.58
C SER A 438 -9.97 -8.06 8.53
N GLY A 439 -11.07 -8.02 9.27
CA GLY A 439 -11.80 -6.78 9.56
C GLY A 439 -10.99 -5.84 10.44
N LEU A 440 -11.43 -4.59 10.53
CA LEU A 440 -10.82 -3.61 11.43
C LEU A 440 -11.42 -3.76 12.83
N ASP A 441 -10.63 -4.24 13.79
CA ASP A 441 -11.08 -4.32 15.19
C ASP A 441 -11.19 -2.91 15.80
N PHE A 442 -11.98 -2.81 16.87
CA PHE A 442 -12.27 -1.56 17.57
C PHE A 442 -10.99 -0.89 18.09
N PHE A 443 -10.08 -1.64 18.72
CA PHE A 443 -8.82 -1.14 19.27
C PHE A 443 -7.59 -1.62 18.45
N ASP A 444 -7.22 -2.90 18.57
CA ASP A 444 -6.00 -3.44 17.94
C ASP A 444 -6.08 -3.40 16.40
N CYS A 445 -5.19 -2.65 15.72
CA CYS A 445 -5.19 -2.50 14.25
C CYS A 445 -3.80 -2.42 13.61
N ILE A 446 -2.75 -2.66 14.37
CA ILE A 446 -1.39 -2.78 13.87
C ILE A 446 -1.27 -4.16 13.23
N ALA A 447 -1.04 -4.17 11.93
CA ALA A 447 -0.86 -5.37 11.13
C ALA A 447 0.20 -5.12 10.06
N ALA A 448 1.01 -6.14 9.78
CA ALA A 448 1.98 -6.12 8.70
C ALA A 448 1.47 -6.98 7.54
N PRO A 449 0.93 -6.37 6.46
CA PRO A 449 0.27 -7.15 5.40
C PRO A 449 1.22 -8.10 4.67
N CYS A 450 2.52 -7.79 4.62
CA CYS A 450 3.53 -8.69 4.07
C CYS A 450 3.72 -9.97 4.89
N VAL A 451 3.46 -9.94 6.22
CA VAL A 451 3.53 -11.09 7.11
C VAL A 451 2.30 -11.98 6.89
N GLU A 452 1.10 -11.39 6.90
CA GLU A 452 -0.15 -12.12 6.69
C GLU A 452 -0.25 -12.74 5.29
N ALA A 453 0.26 -12.06 4.27
CA ALA A 453 0.30 -12.59 2.90
C ALA A 453 1.33 -13.72 2.69
N CYS A 454 2.25 -13.91 3.63
CA CYS A 454 3.26 -14.95 3.56
C CYS A 454 2.70 -16.24 4.18
N PRO A 455 2.64 -17.38 3.47
CA PRO A 455 2.05 -18.62 4.01
C PRO A 455 2.68 -19.13 5.31
N VAL A 456 3.98 -18.87 5.52
CA VAL A 456 4.68 -19.21 6.78
C VAL A 456 4.62 -18.09 7.84
N CYS A 457 3.90 -17.01 7.59
CA CYS A 457 3.84 -15.81 8.43
C CYS A 457 5.23 -15.23 8.74
N GLN A 458 6.08 -15.11 7.72
CA GLN A 458 7.45 -14.64 7.89
C GLN A 458 7.48 -13.21 8.41
N ASP A 459 8.17 -12.97 9.52
CA ASP A 459 8.32 -11.63 10.10
C ASP A 459 9.36 -10.77 9.34
N VAL A 460 8.90 -10.23 8.20
CA VAL A 460 9.66 -9.34 7.34
C VAL A 460 10.15 -8.07 8.05
N PRO A 461 9.30 -7.33 8.79
CA PRO A 461 9.74 -6.11 9.46
C PRO A 461 10.93 -6.33 10.39
N SER A 462 10.92 -7.41 11.17
CA SER A 462 12.01 -7.71 12.11
C SER A 462 13.33 -8.01 11.40
N TYR A 463 13.37 -8.92 10.42
CA TYR A 463 14.65 -9.23 9.77
C TYR A 463 15.13 -8.08 8.88
N ALA A 464 14.23 -7.28 8.29
CA ALA A 464 14.62 -6.07 7.58
C ALA A 464 15.26 -5.05 8.54
N CYS A 465 14.67 -4.83 9.73
CA CYS A 465 15.27 -3.96 10.74
C CYS A 465 16.68 -4.43 11.12
N ARG A 466 16.85 -5.73 11.34
CA ARG A 466 18.17 -6.33 11.65
C ARG A 466 19.17 -6.17 10.51
N ILE A 467 18.77 -6.36 9.25
CA ILE A 467 19.65 -6.10 8.10
C ILE A 467 20.07 -4.63 8.07
N ALA A 468 19.15 -3.68 8.25
CA ALA A 468 19.47 -2.25 8.28
C ALA A 468 20.49 -1.90 9.39
N ARG A 469 20.41 -2.58 10.54
CA ARG A 469 21.36 -2.49 11.66
C ARG A 469 22.72 -3.19 11.41
N GLY A 470 22.88 -3.95 10.33
CA GLY A 470 24.07 -4.78 10.08
C GLY A 470 24.07 -6.12 10.85
N GLU A 471 22.94 -6.50 11.45
CA GLU A 471 22.80 -7.71 12.27
C GLU A 471 22.39 -8.93 11.41
N HIS A 472 23.25 -9.39 10.51
CA HIS A 472 22.90 -10.41 9.52
C HIS A 472 22.60 -11.79 10.13
N GLY A 473 23.41 -12.24 11.09
CA GLY A 473 23.17 -13.51 11.79
C GLY A 473 21.82 -13.53 12.53
N PRO A 474 21.51 -12.52 13.36
CA PRO A 474 20.18 -12.35 13.95
C PRO A 474 19.04 -12.23 12.92
N ALA A 475 19.27 -11.59 11.77
CA ALA A 475 18.27 -11.55 10.69
C ALA A 475 17.97 -12.95 10.14
N LEU A 476 18.99 -13.75 9.89
CA LEU A 476 18.83 -15.15 9.46
C LEU A 476 18.15 -16.00 10.53
N ALA A 477 18.52 -15.83 11.80
CA ALA A 477 17.88 -16.53 12.93
C ALA A 477 16.37 -16.20 13.00
N ARG A 478 15.98 -14.94 12.77
CA ARG A 478 14.57 -14.56 12.68
C ARG A 478 13.89 -15.30 11.53
N ILE A 479 14.51 -15.34 10.35
CA ILE A 479 13.95 -16.01 9.17
C ILE A 479 13.68 -17.51 9.46
N LEU A 480 14.67 -18.19 10.06
CA LEU A 480 14.63 -19.61 10.41
C LEU A 480 13.57 -19.96 11.47
N GLY A 481 13.03 -18.97 12.19
CA GLY A 481 11.93 -19.14 13.13
C GLY A 481 10.66 -19.67 12.46
N GLU A 482 10.41 -19.25 11.22
CA GLU A 482 9.23 -19.62 10.45
C GLU A 482 9.54 -20.44 9.19
N ASN A 483 10.77 -20.33 8.66
CA ASN A 483 11.10 -20.80 7.33
C ASN A 483 12.37 -21.67 7.33
N PRO A 484 12.26 -22.99 7.12
CA PRO A 484 13.40 -23.91 7.09
C PRO A 484 14.21 -23.84 5.78
N PHE A 485 13.67 -23.20 4.74
CA PHE A 485 14.27 -23.10 3.40
C PHE A 485 14.56 -21.64 2.99
N PRO A 486 15.30 -20.88 3.80
CA PRO A 486 15.50 -19.47 3.52
C PRO A 486 16.38 -19.24 2.28
N GLY A 487 17.31 -20.15 1.95
CA GLY A 487 18.12 -20.07 0.74
C GLY A 487 17.28 -20.31 -0.50
N VAL A 488 16.51 -21.40 -0.53
CA VAL A 488 15.61 -21.73 -1.64
C VAL A 488 14.55 -20.62 -1.83
N THR A 489 13.88 -20.20 -0.76
CA THR A 489 12.85 -19.15 -0.84
C THR A 489 13.44 -17.74 -1.03
N GLY A 490 14.74 -17.55 -0.81
CA GLY A 490 15.46 -16.34 -1.21
C GLY A 490 15.75 -16.30 -2.71
N GLN A 491 15.62 -17.43 -3.42
CA GLN A 491 15.88 -17.54 -4.85
C GLN A 491 14.60 -17.58 -5.69
N VAL A 492 13.70 -18.51 -5.38
CA VAL A 492 12.58 -18.87 -6.27
C VAL A 492 11.19 -18.63 -5.68
N CYS A 493 11.09 -17.97 -4.52
CA CYS A 493 9.80 -17.65 -3.94
C CYS A 493 9.03 -16.66 -4.86
N PRO A 494 7.70 -16.87 -5.04
CA PRO A 494 6.84 -15.94 -5.76
C PRO A 494 6.57 -14.65 -4.99
N HIS A 495 7.19 -14.49 -3.81
CA HIS A 495 7.25 -13.24 -3.05
C HIS A 495 5.90 -12.53 -2.86
N THR A 496 4.82 -13.27 -2.59
CA THR A 496 3.47 -12.74 -2.32
C THR A 496 3.47 -11.66 -1.24
N CYS A 497 4.40 -11.73 -0.28
CA CYS A 497 4.66 -10.69 0.71
C CYS A 497 4.94 -9.29 0.10
N GLN A 498 5.57 -9.19 -1.08
CA GLN A 498 5.85 -7.91 -1.74
C GLN A 498 4.60 -7.32 -2.39
N THR A 499 3.65 -8.15 -2.83
CA THR A 499 2.40 -7.68 -3.45
C THR A 499 1.50 -6.97 -2.44
N ARG A 500 1.70 -7.22 -1.13
CA ARG A 500 1.03 -6.55 -0.02
C ARG A 500 1.94 -5.57 0.75
N CYS A 501 3.08 -5.17 0.21
CA CYS A 501 3.92 -4.17 0.88
C CYS A 501 3.18 -2.83 1.00
N THR A 502 3.22 -2.17 2.17
CA THR A 502 2.61 -0.83 2.37
C THR A 502 3.16 0.22 1.39
N ARG A 503 4.39 0.05 0.90
CA ARG A 503 4.99 0.95 -0.09
C ARG A 503 4.25 0.94 -1.44
N ASN A 504 3.53 -0.14 -1.77
CA ASN A 504 2.73 -0.24 -3.01
C ASN A 504 1.66 0.86 -3.13
N ASN A 505 1.30 1.53 -2.03
CA ASN A 505 0.41 2.68 -2.05
C ASN A 505 0.93 3.87 -2.88
N TYR A 506 2.24 3.98 -3.08
CA TYR A 506 2.85 5.16 -3.72
C TYR A 506 4.23 4.92 -4.37
N GLU A 507 4.84 3.75 -4.22
CA GLU A 507 6.09 3.38 -4.90
C GLU A 507 6.35 1.85 -4.95
N GLN A 508 7.54 1.44 -5.41
CA GLN A 508 7.93 0.03 -5.50
C GLN A 508 8.03 -0.63 -4.11
N PRO A 509 7.67 -1.93 -3.97
CA PRO A 509 7.76 -2.66 -2.71
C PRO A 509 9.20 -2.76 -2.21
N VAL A 510 9.34 -3.19 -0.95
CA VAL A 510 10.64 -3.65 -0.44
C VAL A 510 11.02 -4.94 -1.17
N GLY A 511 12.30 -5.10 -1.53
CA GLY A 511 12.90 -6.30 -2.12
C GLY A 511 13.03 -7.44 -1.11
N ILE A 512 11.91 -7.90 -0.56
CA ILE A 512 11.80 -8.88 0.53
C ILE A 512 12.52 -10.20 0.18
N ARG A 513 12.39 -10.70 -1.05
CA ARG A 513 13.10 -11.92 -1.51
C ARG A 513 14.61 -11.71 -1.53
N ALA A 514 15.07 -10.58 -2.08
CA ALA A 514 16.48 -10.24 -2.16
C ALA A 514 17.11 -10.04 -0.76
N LEU A 515 16.41 -9.37 0.15
CA LEU A 515 16.85 -9.23 1.55
C LEU A 515 16.97 -10.58 2.25
N LYS A 516 16.06 -11.52 1.97
CA LYS A 516 16.15 -12.89 2.50
C LYS A 516 17.38 -13.62 1.97
N ARG A 517 17.65 -13.54 0.66
CA ARG A 517 18.87 -14.10 0.04
C ARG A 517 20.13 -13.52 0.69
N PHE A 518 20.18 -12.20 0.83
CA PHE A 518 21.28 -11.51 1.50
C PHE A 518 21.48 -12.00 2.94
N ALA A 519 20.41 -12.11 3.73
CA ALA A 519 20.52 -12.60 5.11
C ALA A 519 21.04 -14.05 5.19
N VAL A 520 20.70 -14.91 4.22
CA VAL A 520 21.21 -16.29 4.18
C VAL A 520 22.71 -16.32 3.87
N GLU A 521 23.17 -15.53 2.91
CA GLU A 521 24.57 -15.55 2.48
C GLU A 521 25.49 -14.83 3.47
N GLN A 522 25.04 -13.72 4.08
CA GLN A 522 25.83 -12.93 5.02
C GLN A 522 25.63 -13.33 6.49
N GLY A 523 24.52 -13.98 6.82
CA GLY A 523 24.20 -14.37 8.20
C GLY A 523 25.05 -15.50 8.77
N GLY A 524 25.82 -16.18 7.92
CA GLY A 524 26.60 -17.36 8.28
C GLY A 524 25.72 -18.56 8.66
N SER A 525 26.34 -19.66 9.12
CA SER A 525 25.57 -20.75 9.72
C SER A 525 25.29 -20.36 11.17
N PRO A 526 24.03 -20.14 11.59
CA PRO A 526 23.75 -20.07 13.01
C PRO A 526 24.20 -21.40 13.63
N VAL A 527 25.02 -21.28 14.67
CA VAL A 527 25.87 -22.37 15.16
C VAL A 527 25.05 -23.62 15.51
N THR A 528 25.62 -24.75 15.09
CA THR A 528 25.27 -26.18 15.07
C THR A 528 24.77 -26.84 16.37
N ARG A 529 24.13 -26.14 17.31
CA ARG A 529 23.60 -26.78 18.53
C ARG A 529 22.08 -26.85 18.49
N HIS A 530 21.59 -28.08 18.56
CA HIS A 530 20.19 -28.38 18.78
C HIS A 530 19.70 -27.63 20.02
N PRO A 531 18.55 -26.92 19.97
CA PRO A 531 18.02 -26.20 21.13
C PRO A 531 17.65 -27.09 22.33
N SER A 532 17.65 -28.42 22.16
CA SER A 532 17.17 -29.42 23.12
C SER A 532 17.68 -30.81 22.69
N PRO A 533 17.95 -31.78 23.56
CA PRO A 533 18.27 -33.13 23.10
C PRO A 533 17.03 -33.78 22.45
N ILE A 534 17.20 -34.51 21.34
CA ILE A 534 16.12 -35.31 20.75
C ILE A 534 15.90 -36.55 21.63
N THR A 535 14.92 -36.48 22.51
CA THR A 535 14.54 -37.59 23.42
C THR A 535 13.07 -37.96 23.32
N GLY A 536 12.31 -37.26 22.47
CA GLY A 536 10.88 -37.42 22.30
C GLY A 536 10.47 -38.63 21.45
N PRO A 537 9.16 -38.77 21.17
CA PRO A 537 8.59 -39.87 20.39
C PRO A 537 9.11 -39.90 18.94
N LYS A 538 8.96 -41.04 18.27
CA LYS A 538 9.35 -41.22 16.86
C LYS A 538 8.19 -40.88 15.93
N VAL A 539 8.45 -40.06 14.92
CA VAL A 539 7.46 -39.68 13.89
C VAL A 539 8.01 -40.03 12.51
N ALA A 540 7.19 -40.71 11.72
CA ALA A 540 7.52 -41.06 10.33
C ALA A 540 6.98 -39.99 9.38
N ILE A 541 7.79 -39.60 8.41
CA ILE A 541 7.43 -38.62 7.37
C ILE A 541 7.63 -39.28 6.01
N VAL A 542 6.62 -39.28 5.16
CA VAL A 542 6.67 -39.87 3.81
C VAL A 542 6.90 -38.76 2.80
N GLY A 543 8.11 -38.70 2.22
CA GLY A 543 8.55 -37.70 1.24
C GLY A 543 9.47 -36.64 1.83
N SER A 544 10.57 -36.35 1.13
CA SER A 544 11.58 -35.33 1.50
C SER A 544 11.42 -34.01 0.73
N GLY A 545 10.21 -33.72 0.23
CA GLY A 545 9.90 -32.41 -0.34
C GLY A 545 9.85 -31.30 0.73
N PRO A 546 9.62 -30.03 0.33
CA PRO A 546 9.58 -28.89 1.25
C PRO A 546 8.64 -29.08 2.44
N SER A 547 7.47 -29.67 2.22
CA SER A 547 6.49 -29.97 3.28
C SER A 547 7.03 -30.98 4.31
N GLY A 548 7.54 -32.12 3.85
CA GLY A 548 8.07 -33.16 4.73
C GLY A 548 9.30 -32.71 5.52
N LEU A 549 10.22 -32.01 4.85
CA LEU A 549 11.42 -31.46 5.50
C LEU A 549 11.11 -30.30 6.45
N SER A 550 10.08 -29.49 6.15
CA SER A 550 9.60 -28.47 7.10
C SER A 550 9.01 -29.10 8.35
N ALA A 551 8.18 -30.13 8.21
CA ALA A 551 7.66 -30.87 9.36
C ALA A 551 8.81 -31.49 10.18
N ALA A 552 9.77 -32.13 9.52
CA ALA A 552 10.94 -32.73 10.18
C ALA A 552 11.75 -31.68 10.96
N TYR A 553 11.96 -30.50 10.39
CA TYR A 553 12.67 -29.39 11.02
C TYR A 553 12.01 -28.95 12.33
N PHE A 554 10.70 -28.65 12.31
CA PHE A 554 10.00 -28.18 13.52
C PHE A 554 9.78 -29.28 14.56
N LEU A 555 9.58 -30.54 14.13
CA LEU A 555 9.54 -31.69 15.03
C LEU A 555 10.88 -31.89 15.73
N ALA A 556 12.00 -31.83 14.98
CA ALA A 556 13.33 -31.92 15.56
C ALA A 556 13.57 -30.78 16.57
N LEU A 557 13.29 -29.52 16.22
CA LEU A 557 13.39 -28.39 17.16
C LEU A 557 12.58 -28.58 18.44
N SER A 558 11.45 -29.28 18.36
CA SER A 558 10.57 -29.60 19.50
C SER A 558 11.05 -30.81 20.32
N GLY A 559 12.13 -31.49 19.90
CA GLY A 559 12.73 -32.66 20.56
C GLY A 559 12.18 -34.01 20.09
N VAL A 560 11.41 -34.04 19.00
CA VAL A 560 10.79 -35.25 18.43
C VAL A 560 11.75 -35.93 17.44
N GLN A 561 11.83 -37.27 17.47
CA GLN A 561 12.65 -38.06 16.56
C GLN A 561 11.97 -38.17 15.18
N ALA A 562 12.30 -37.27 14.26
CA ALA A 562 11.76 -37.27 12.90
C ALA A 562 12.60 -38.17 11.97
N ARG A 563 11.94 -39.17 11.36
CA ARG A 563 12.52 -39.99 10.28
C ARG A 563 11.74 -39.80 8.99
N VAL A 564 12.43 -39.39 7.93
CA VAL A 564 11.88 -39.14 6.60
C VAL A 564 12.19 -40.33 5.69
N PHE A 565 11.19 -40.84 4.99
CA PHE A 565 11.32 -41.89 3.97
C PHE A 565 11.18 -41.26 2.58
N GLU A 566 12.21 -41.36 1.77
CA GLU A 566 12.29 -40.78 0.43
C GLU A 566 12.42 -41.88 -0.63
N LYS A 567 11.64 -41.77 -1.70
CA LYS A 567 11.64 -42.71 -2.83
C LYS A 567 12.90 -42.54 -3.69
N GLY A 568 13.35 -41.31 -3.90
CA GLY A 568 14.51 -40.99 -4.71
C GLY A 568 15.85 -41.22 -4.00
N SER A 569 16.93 -41.15 -4.78
CA SER A 569 18.31 -41.29 -4.32
C SER A 569 18.89 -39.99 -3.74
N GLU A 570 18.14 -38.88 -3.77
CA GLU A 570 18.55 -37.58 -3.22
C GLU A 570 17.35 -36.89 -2.55
N PRO A 571 17.57 -36.15 -1.44
CA PRO A 571 16.50 -35.43 -0.75
C PRO A 571 16.14 -34.09 -1.43
N GLY A 572 14.95 -33.56 -1.14
CA GLY A 572 14.53 -32.20 -1.52
C GLY A 572 13.33 -32.13 -2.46
N GLY A 573 12.80 -33.27 -2.90
CA GLY A 573 11.60 -33.35 -3.75
C GLY A 573 11.68 -32.45 -4.98
N MET A 574 10.60 -31.69 -5.23
CA MET A 574 10.45 -30.84 -6.42
C MET A 574 11.43 -29.67 -6.52
N VAL A 575 12.01 -29.23 -5.40
CA VAL A 575 13.03 -28.16 -5.40
C VAL A 575 14.27 -28.59 -6.17
N ARG A 576 14.50 -29.90 -6.34
CA ARG A 576 15.60 -30.43 -7.15
C ARG A 576 15.46 -30.11 -8.64
N LEU A 577 14.24 -29.84 -9.11
CA LEU A 577 13.94 -29.62 -10.53
C LEU A 577 14.11 -28.16 -10.96
N ALA A 578 14.27 -27.23 -10.01
CA ALA A 578 14.52 -25.84 -10.34
C ALA A 578 15.87 -25.69 -11.07
N PRO A 579 15.93 -24.97 -12.21
CA PRO A 579 17.17 -24.83 -12.96
C PRO A 579 18.28 -24.10 -12.19
N GLU A 580 19.55 -24.49 -12.41
CA GLU A 580 20.74 -23.87 -11.77
C GLU A 580 20.82 -22.35 -11.94
N PHE A 581 20.37 -21.83 -13.08
CA PHE A 581 20.38 -20.39 -13.37
C PHE A 581 19.38 -19.58 -12.51
N ARG A 582 18.49 -20.26 -11.78
CA ARG A 582 17.55 -19.68 -10.78
C ARG A 582 17.85 -20.14 -9.36
N LEU A 583 18.15 -21.43 -9.17
CA LEU A 583 18.40 -22.03 -7.87
C LEU A 583 19.66 -22.91 -7.92
N PRO A 584 20.80 -22.41 -7.43
CA PRO A 584 22.02 -23.20 -7.40
C PRO A 584 21.87 -24.45 -6.51
N ARG A 585 22.42 -25.59 -6.94
CA ARG A 585 22.41 -26.84 -6.14
C ARG A 585 23.01 -26.66 -4.75
N SER A 586 24.08 -25.87 -4.63
CA SER A 586 24.75 -25.58 -3.36
C SER A 586 23.84 -24.90 -2.34
N VAL A 587 22.94 -24.02 -2.79
CA VAL A 587 21.97 -23.32 -1.92
C VAL A 587 20.95 -24.30 -1.36
N ARG A 588 20.40 -25.18 -2.22
CA ARG A 588 19.48 -26.25 -1.80
C ARG A 588 20.13 -27.19 -0.79
N GLU A 589 21.34 -27.66 -1.07
CA GLU A 589 22.09 -28.55 -0.20
C GLU A 589 22.41 -27.92 1.15
N SER A 590 22.72 -26.62 1.19
CA SER A 590 22.94 -25.88 2.42
C SER A 590 21.70 -25.85 3.32
N ASP A 591 20.52 -25.59 2.76
CA ASP A 591 19.26 -25.61 3.53
C ASP A 591 18.95 -27.02 4.08
N ILE A 592 19.07 -28.06 3.24
CA ILE A 592 18.84 -29.45 3.66
C ILE A 592 19.85 -29.87 4.74
N ARG A 593 21.13 -29.52 4.58
CA ARG A 593 22.18 -29.81 5.57
C ARG A 593 21.86 -29.16 6.91
N ARG A 594 21.29 -27.95 6.94
CA ARG A 594 20.86 -27.30 8.19
C ARG A 594 19.79 -28.11 8.92
N ILE A 595 18.84 -28.70 8.18
CA ILE A 595 17.80 -29.58 8.73
C ILE A 595 18.42 -30.88 9.26
N LEU A 596 19.31 -31.51 8.50
CA LEU A 596 20.02 -32.72 8.92
C LEU A 596 20.87 -32.51 10.17
N ASN A 597 21.49 -31.34 10.32
CA ASN A 597 22.27 -30.98 11.50
C ASN A 597 21.43 -30.87 12.79
N LEU A 598 20.09 -30.84 12.69
CA LEU A 598 19.20 -31.00 13.84
C LEU A 598 19.00 -32.46 14.25
N GLY A 599 19.62 -33.43 13.57
CA GLY A 599 19.43 -34.86 13.88
C GLY A 599 18.21 -35.50 13.21
N VAL A 600 17.67 -34.86 12.16
CA VAL A 600 16.67 -35.49 11.28
C VAL A 600 17.34 -36.61 10.49
N GLU A 601 16.71 -37.79 10.47
CA GLU A 601 17.18 -38.93 9.68
C GLU A 601 16.39 -39.01 8.37
N ILE A 602 17.10 -39.15 7.24
CA ILE A 602 16.48 -39.38 5.93
C ILE A 602 16.94 -40.74 5.40
N VAL A 603 15.97 -41.60 5.08
CA VAL A 603 16.19 -42.90 4.45
C VAL A 603 15.84 -42.75 2.96
N LEU A 604 16.87 -42.74 2.12
CA LEU A 604 16.76 -42.63 0.66
C LEU A 604 16.47 -44.00 0.04
N ASP A 605 16.08 -44.01 -1.24
CA ASP A 605 15.77 -45.22 -2.02
C ASP A 605 14.74 -46.14 -1.33
N HIS A 606 13.82 -45.54 -0.56
CA HIS A 606 12.87 -46.22 0.29
C HIS A 606 11.42 -45.82 -0.04
N PRO A 607 10.87 -46.32 -1.16
CA PRO A 607 9.47 -46.08 -1.49
C PRO A 607 8.53 -46.74 -0.47
N ILE A 608 7.62 -45.96 0.10
CA ILE A 608 6.52 -46.50 0.92
C ILE A 608 5.44 -47.06 -0.01
N SER A 609 5.25 -48.38 0.05
CA SER A 609 4.29 -49.10 -0.81
C SER A 609 3.03 -49.58 -0.09
N GLY A 610 2.93 -49.35 1.22
CA GLY A 610 1.78 -49.72 2.06
C GLY A 610 1.17 -48.52 2.78
N PRO A 611 -0.02 -48.69 3.39
CA PRO A 611 -0.76 -47.58 3.98
C PRO A 611 -0.05 -47.03 5.24
N PRO A 612 -0.26 -45.75 5.60
CA PRO A 612 0.41 -45.10 6.73
C PRO A 612 0.18 -45.82 8.07
N GLU A 613 -0.93 -46.54 8.24
CA GLU A 613 -1.20 -47.40 9.40
C GLU A 613 -0.13 -48.47 9.65
N ALA A 614 0.56 -48.93 8.60
CA ALA A 614 1.66 -49.89 8.74
C ALA A 614 2.85 -49.28 9.49
N LEU A 615 3.12 -47.98 9.27
CA LEU A 615 4.17 -47.25 10.00
C LEU A 615 3.77 -47.04 11.46
N LEU A 616 2.51 -46.74 11.76
CA LEU A 616 2.03 -46.70 13.14
C LEU A 616 2.23 -48.06 13.85
N SER A 617 1.91 -49.14 13.16
CA SER A 617 2.10 -50.51 13.67
C SER A 617 3.58 -50.88 13.86
N ALA A 618 4.49 -50.25 13.10
CA ALA A 618 5.94 -50.38 13.24
C ALA A 618 6.54 -49.58 14.42
N GLY A 619 5.70 -48.91 15.22
CA GLY A 619 6.11 -48.23 16.45
C GLY A 619 6.34 -46.72 16.31
N TYR A 620 5.91 -46.10 15.21
CA TYR A 620 5.89 -44.63 15.10
C TYR A 620 4.67 -44.05 15.82
N ALA A 621 4.87 -42.97 16.57
CA ALA A 621 3.82 -42.31 17.34
C ALA A 621 2.86 -41.50 16.46
N ALA A 622 3.33 -41.01 15.31
CA ALA A 622 2.51 -40.36 14.29
C ALA A 622 3.14 -40.53 12.90
N VAL A 623 2.33 -40.34 11.86
CA VAL A 623 2.76 -40.39 10.45
C VAL A 623 2.32 -39.12 9.74
N TYR A 624 3.24 -38.48 9.01
CA TYR A 624 2.95 -37.35 8.14
C TYR A 624 3.19 -37.72 6.67
N VAL A 625 2.16 -37.60 5.84
CA VAL A 625 2.20 -37.92 4.41
C VAL A 625 2.43 -36.64 3.61
N ALA A 626 3.65 -36.47 3.10
CA ALA A 626 4.12 -35.30 2.34
C ALA A 626 4.72 -35.69 0.98
N CYS A 627 4.12 -36.69 0.34
CA CYS A 627 4.66 -37.33 -0.86
C CYS A 627 4.52 -36.50 -2.15
N GLY A 628 3.76 -35.40 -2.10
CA GLY A 628 3.50 -34.52 -3.25
C GLY A 628 2.75 -35.19 -4.40
N PHE A 629 2.76 -34.56 -5.58
CA PHE A 629 2.28 -35.14 -6.84
C PHE A 629 3.50 -35.50 -7.70
N GLN A 630 3.68 -36.79 -7.98
CA GLN A 630 4.97 -37.30 -8.44
C GLN A 630 5.10 -37.36 -9.97
N ALA A 631 3.99 -37.30 -10.70
CA ALA A 631 3.98 -37.51 -12.13
C ALA A 631 3.42 -36.29 -12.87
N GLY A 632 3.88 -36.05 -14.10
CA GLY A 632 3.29 -35.05 -14.98
C GLY A 632 1.86 -35.38 -15.41
N ALA A 633 1.06 -34.35 -15.59
CA ALA A 633 -0.25 -34.47 -16.21
C ALA A 633 -0.13 -34.74 -17.72
N ARG A 634 -1.00 -35.60 -18.24
CA ARG A 634 -1.04 -35.95 -19.66
C ARG A 634 -2.06 -35.10 -20.42
N LEU A 635 -1.74 -34.74 -21.66
CA LEU A 635 -2.62 -34.02 -22.59
C LEU A 635 -3.82 -34.88 -23.01
N GLY A 636 -3.65 -36.21 -23.06
CA GLY A 636 -4.69 -37.13 -23.50
C GLY A 636 -4.96 -37.04 -25.00
N ILE A 637 -3.95 -36.68 -25.79
CA ILE A 637 -4.05 -36.51 -27.25
C ILE A 637 -3.25 -37.55 -28.01
N SER A 638 -3.63 -37.80 -29.26
CA SER A 638 -2.90 -38.73 -30.13
C SER A 638 -1.46 -38.26 -30.37
N GLY A 639 -0.51 -39.19 -30.31
CA GLY A 639 0.92 -38.95 -30.54
C GLY A 639 1.72 -38.48 -29.31
N GLU A 640 1.08 -38.35 -28.13
CA GLU A 640 1.72 -37.92 -26.88
C GLU A 640 2.83 -38.86 -26.39
N ASP A 641 2.73 -40.17 -26.62
CA ASP A 641 3.77 -41.14 -26.24
C ASP A 641 4.90 -41.27 -27.31
N GLY A 642 5.01 -40.33 -28.26
CA GLY A 642 6.00 -40.35 -29.33
C GLY A 642 7.44 -40.03 -28.88
N SER A 643 8.45 -40.59 -29.56
CA SER A 643 9.87 -40.60 -29.13
C SER A 643 10.57 -39.23 -29.09
N GLY A 644 10.57 -38.52 -27.95
CA GLY A 644 11.05 -37.12 -27.77
C GLY A 644 9.94 -36.07 -27.57
N VAL A 645 8.73 -36.56 -27.28
CA VAL A 645 7.79 -35.84 -26.41
C VAL A 645 8.30 -36.06 -24.99
N TRP A 646 8.48 -34.98 -24.24
CA TRP A 646 8.98 -35.02 -22.88
C TRP A 646 7.90 -34.57 -21.91
N ASP A 647 7.79 -35.30 -20.81
CA ASP A 647 7.23 -34.72 -19.58
C ASP A 647 8.22 -33.67 -19.03
N ALA A 648 7.71 -32.49 -18.66
CA ALA A 648 8.56 -31.40 -18.20
C ALA A 648 9.32 -31.74 -16.91
N LEU A 649 8.71 -32.50 -15.98
CA LEU A 649 9.38 -32.85 -14.72
C LEU A 649 10.56 -33.80 -14.99
N LEU A 650 10.34 -34.83 -15.80
CA LEU A 650 11.40 -35.76 -16.21
C LEU A 650 12.52 -35.05 -16.99
N PHE A 651 12.15 -34.15 -17.91
CA PHE A 651 13.12 -33.36 -18.68
C PHE A 651 14.01 -32.52 -17.76
N LEU A 652 13.41 -31.77 -16.84
CA LEU A 652 14.14 -30.94 -15.88
C LEU A 652 14.97 -31.79 -14.90
N GLU A 653 14.46 -32.93 -14.44
CA GLU A 653 15.20 -33.84 -13.56
C GLU A 653 16.49 -34.36 -14.22
N LYS A 654 16.40 -34.78 -15.50
CA LYS A 654 17.57 -35.23 -16.27
C LYS A 654 18.62 -34.13 -16.40
N VAL A 655 18.21 -32.91 -16.72
CA VAL A 655 19.14 -31.78 -16.81
C VAL A 655 19.76 -31.46 -15.44
N ALA A 656 18.96 -31.45 -14.37
CA ALA A 656 19.42 -31.16 -13.01
C ALA A 656 20.40 -32.22 -12.47
N THR A 657 20.30 -33.46 -12.93
CA THR A 657 21.22 -34.57 -12.58
C THR A 657 22.48 -34.60 -13.47
N GLY A 658 22.63 -33.63 -14.37
CA GLY A 658 23.79 -33.48 -15.24
C GLY A 658 23.70 -34.25 -16.55
N GLU A 659 22.58 -34.92 -16.84
CA GLU A 659 22.33 -35.47 -18.17
C GLU A 659 22.08 -34.35 -19.19
N ARG A 660 22.35 -34.65 -20.46
CA ARG A 660 22.00 -33.77 -21.58
C ARG A 660 21.01 -34.49 -22.48
N PRO A 661 19.68 -34.31 -22.27
CA PRO A 661 18.68 -34.87 -23.15
C PRO A 661 18.90 -34.44 -24.61
N GLU A 662 18.66 -35.33 -25.57
CA GLU A 662 18.66 -34.97 -26.99
C GLU A 662 17.41 -34.13 -27.30
N VAL A 663 17.63 -32.83 -27.55
CA VAL A 663 16.58 -31.86 -27.87
C VAL A 663 16.77 -31.38 -29.31
N GLY A 664 15.89 -31.82 -30.21
CA GLY A 664 15.80 -31.33 -31.58
C GLY A 664 15.10 -29.96 -31.66
N SER A 665 15.46 -29.15 -32.66
CA SER A 665 14.92 -27.79 -32.88
C SER A 665 14.21 -27.74 -34.23
N PRO A 666 12.92 -27.32 -34.30
CA PRO A 666 12.23 -26.44 -33.33
C PRO A 666 11.71 -27.13 -32.07
N VAL A 667 11.72 -26.41 -30.93
CA VAL A 667 11.17 -26.89 -29.65
C VAL A 667 9.85 -26.19 -29.36
N VAL A 668 8.85 -26.97 -28.94
CA VAL A 668 7.56 -26.49 -28.45
C VAL A 668 7.36 -26.89 -26.99
N VAL A 669 7.01 -25.92 -26.13
CA VAL A 669 6.61 -26.16 -24.73
C VAL A 669 5.12 -25.88 -24.59
N ILE A 670 4.37 -26.80 -24.01
CA ILE A 670 2.92 -26.67 -23.82
C ILE A 670 2.63 -26.42 -22.34
N GLY A 671 2.18 -25.21 -22.00
CA GLY A 671 1.89 -24.83 -20.62
C GLY A 671 2.04 -23.33 -20.38
N GLY A 672 1.65 -22.86 -19.18
CA GLY A 672 1.75 -21.44 -18.81
C GLY A 672 2.19 -21.17 -17.38
N GLY A 673 2.60 -22.20 -16.62
CA GLY A 673 3.10 -22.05 -15.25
C GLY A 673 4.63 -21.96 -15.18
N ASN A 674 5.17 -21.77 -13.97
CA ASN A 674 6.62 -21.66 -13.76
C ASN A 674 7.41 -22.84 -14.33
N THR A 675 6.89 -24.08 -14.21
CA THR A 675 7.50 -25.27 -14.84
C THR A 675 7.63 -25.14 -16.36
N ALA A 676 6.66 -24.51 -17.03
CA ALA A 676 6.73 -24.28 -18.48
C ALA A 676 7.81 -23.24 -18.83
N MET A 677 7.95 -22.19 -18.01
CA MET A 677 9.01 -21.19 -18.19
C MET A 677 10.40 -21.81 -17.96
N ASP A 678 10.56 -22.59 -16.90
CA ASP A 678 11.80 -23.32 -16.59
C ASP A 678 12.19 -24.28 -17.71
N ALA A 679 11.22 -25.06 -18.22
CA ALA A 679 11.44 -25.98 -19.34
C ALA A 679 11.82 -25.23 -20.63
N ALA A 680 11.15 -24.13 -20.95
CA ALA A 680 11.44 -23.33 -22.14
C ALA A 680 12.86 -22.73 -22.09
N ARG A 681 13.20 -22.06 -20.98
CA ARG A 681 14.50 -21.43 -20.76
C ARG A 681 15.64 -22.44 -20.68
N THR A 682 15.38 -23.64 -20.14
CA THR A 682 16.33 -24.76 -20.13
C THR A 682 16.54 -25.34 -21.53
N ALA A 683 15.47 -25.60 -22.29
CA ALA A 683 15.57 -26.10 -23.65
C ALA A 683 16.27 -25.12 -24.59
N GLN A 684 16.03 -23.81 -24.42
CA GLN A 684 16.76 -22.77 -25.13
C GLN A 684 18.26 -22.85 -24.88
N ARG A 685 18.69 -23.01 -23.61
CA ARG A 685 20.12 -23.13 -23.24
C ARG A 685 20.76 -24.40 -23.80
N LEU A 686 20.02 -25.50 -23.88
CA LEU A 686 20.52 -26.74 -24.49
C LEU A 686 20.66 -26.66 -26.02
N THR A 687 19.76 -25.95 -26.68
CA THR A 687 19.71 -25.87 -28.16
C THR A 687 20.43 -24.66 -28.75
N GLY A 688 20.65 -23.61 -27.94
CA GLY A 688 21.12 -22.31 -28.41
C GLY A 688 20.14 -21.59 -29.33
N ARG A 689 18.86 -22.02 -29.37
CA ARG A 689 17.83 -21.50 -30.29
C ARG A 689 16.56 -21.13 -29.53
N PRO A 690 15.79 -20.13 -30.02
CA PRO A 690 14.49 -19.78 -29.45
C PRO A 690 13.52 -20.97 -29.38
N VAL A 691 12.72 -20.99 -28.31
CA VAL A 691 11.67 -21.98 -28.06
C VAL A 691 10.29 -21.32 -28.22
N THR A 692 9.29 -22.09 -28.64
CA THR A 692 7.89 -21.61 -28.70
C THR A 692 7.08 -22.18 -27.55
N VAL A 693 6.47 -21.31 -26.74
CA VAL A 693 5.52 -21.67 -25.69
C VAL A 693 4.10 -21.57 -26.23
N LEU A 694 3.32 -22.65 -26.13
CA LEU A 694 1.89 -22.66 -26.45
C LEU A 694 1.08 -22.50 -25.16
N TYR A 695 0.24 -21.47 -25.11
CA TYR A 695 -0.66 -21.26 -23.99
C TYR A 695 -2.11 -21.10 -24.45
N ARG A 696 -3.01 -21.82 -23.77
CA ARG A 696 -4.43 -21.88 -24.14
C ARG A 696 -5.20 -20.58 -23.86
N ARG A 697 -4.65 -19.66 -23.05
CA ARG A 697 -5.23 -18.34 -22.72
C ARG A 697 -4.29 -17.21 -23.13
N THR A 698 -4.53 -15.99 -22.65
CA THR A 698 -3.62 -14.86 -22.89
C THR A 698 -2.52 -14.79 -21.83
N ARG A 699 -1.49 -13.97 -22.08
CA ARG A 699 -0.43 -13.68 -21.10
C ARG A 699 -0.99 -13.22 -19.75
N ALA A 700 -2.10 -12.47 -19.75
CA ALA A 700 -2.74 -11.96 -18.54
C ALA A 700 -3.28 -13.08 -17.62
N GLU A 701 -3.62 -14.26 -18.15
CA GLU A 701 -4.08 -15.40 -17.37
C GLU A 701 -3.00 -16.46 -17.12
N MET A 702 -1.72 -16.19 -17.44
CA MET A 702 -0.63 -17.14 -17.15
C MET A 702 -0.43 -17.27 -15.62
N PRO A 703 -0.37 -18.49 -15.07
CA PRO A 703 -0.05 -18.70 -13.66
C PRO A 703 1.45 -18.56 -13.32
N ALA A 704 2.34 -18.47 -14.32
CA ALA A 704 3.75 -18.18 -14.08
C ALA A 704 3.94 -16.76 -13.53
N GLU A 705 4.98 -16.57 -12.71
CA GLU A 705 5.33 -15.24 -12.24
C GLU A 705 5.66 -14.33 -13.42
N ARG A 706 5.19 -13.07 -13.36
CA ARG A 706 5.39 -12.11 -14.45
C ARG A 706 6.86 -11.95 -14.81
N GLU A 707 7.74 -11.92 -13.81
CA GLU A 707 9.20 -11.84 -14.01
C GLU A 707 9.74 -13.02 -14.84
N GLU A 708 9.20 -14.23 -14.67
CA GLU A 708 9.66 -15.43 -15.38
C GLU A 708 9.18 -15.45 -16.83
N VAL A 709 7.96 -14.94 -17.08
CA VAL A 709 7.43 -14.76 -18.43
C VAL A 709 8.23 -13.68 -19.16
N ASP A 710 8.49 -12.56 -18.49
CA ASP A 710 9.21 -11.41 -19.05
C ASP A 710 10.65 -11.79 -19.39
N ASP A 711 11.34 -12.51 -18.50
CA ASP A 711 12.67 -13.06 -18.74
C ASP A 711 12.68 -14.07 -19.91
N CYS A 712 11.69 -14.97 -19.98
CA CYS A 712 11.59 -15.95 -21.05
C CYS A 712 11.46 -15.26 -22.43
N LEU A 713 10.63 -14.22 -22.53
CA LEU A 713 10.46 -13.43 -23.75
C LEU A 713 11.70 -12.57 -24.06
N ALA A 714 12.32 -11.97 -23.04
CA ALA A 714 13.53 -11.16 -23.19
C ALA A 714 14.73 -11.99 -23.68
N GLU A 715 14.79 -13.28 -23.31
CA GLU A 715 15.77 -14.24 -23.83
C GLU A 715 15.49 -14.64 -25.30
N GLY A 716 14.40 -14.16 -25.91
CA GLY A 716 14.07 -14.35 -27.33
C GLY A 716 13.12 -15.52 -27.61
N ASN A 717 12.54 -16.15 -26.59
CA ASN A 717 11.52 -17.19 -26.77
C ASN A 717 10.18 -16.57 -27.20
N ALA A 718 9.36 -17.34 -27.91
CA ALA A 718 8.07 -16.91 -28.41
C ALA A 718 6.92 -17.45 -27.55
N LEU A 719 5.89 -16.63 -27.30
CA LEU A 719 4.63 -17.05 -26.69
C LEU A 719 3.50 -17.01 -27.74
N LEU A 720 2.87 -18.15 -27.99
CA LEU A 720 1.65 -18.24 -28.79
C LEU A 720 0.45 -18.38 -27.86
N GLU A 721 -0.25 -17.26 -27.68
CA GLU A 721 -1.45 -17.15 -26.86
C GLU A 721 -2.69 -17.69 -27.58
N LEU A 722 -3.69 -18.11 -26.80
CA LEU A 722 -4.97 -18.63 -27.29
C LEU A 722 -4.80 -19.83 -28.22
N VAL A 723 -3.89 -20.75 -27.87
CA VAL A 723 -3.61 -21.96 -28.66
C VAL A 723 -3.76 -23.21 -27.78
N SER A 724 -4.58 -24.16 -28.22
CA SER A 724 -4.70 -25.49 -27.59
C SER A 724 -4.18 -26.58 -28.53
N PRO A 725 -3.34 -27.53 -28.05
CA PRO A 725 -2.92 -28.68 -28.85
C PRO A 725 -4.08 -29.67 -29.07
N ARG A 726 -4.14 -30.28 -30.26
CA ARG A 726 -5.14 -31.29 -30.67
C ARG A 726 -4.54 -32.67 -30.88
N ARG A 727 -3.39 -32.75 -31.56
CA ARG A 727 -2.62 -33.99 -31.75
C ARG A 727 -1.17 -33.67 -32.07
N ILE A 728 -0.28 -34.62 -31.77
CA ILE A 728 1.13 -34.55 -32.17
C ILE A 728 1.29 -35.36 -33.46
N VAL A 729 1.78 -34.71 -34.50
CA VAL A 729 1.93 -35.28 -35.85
C VAL A 729 3.31 -35.94 -35.96
N LEU A 730 3.31 -37.26 -36.16
CA LEU A 730 4.52 -38.07 -36.36
C LEU A 730 4.71 -38.36 -37.87
N ARG A 731 5.89 -38.07 -38.42
CA ARG A 731 6.34 -38.44 -39.77
C ARG A 731 7.58 -39.34 -39.64
N ASP A 732 7.57 -40.51 -40.26
CA ASP A 732 8.66 -41.51 -40.19
C ASP A 732 9.08 -41.90 -38.77
N GLY A 733 8.12 -41.97 -37.84
CA GLY A 733 8.37 -42.27 -36.42
C GLY A 733 9.02 -41.13 -35.63
N ARG A 734 9.26 -39.96 -36.25
CA ARG A 734 9.75 -38.73 -35.61
C ARG A 734 8.67 -37.65 -35.63
N ARG A 735 8.71 -36.70 -34.71
CA ARG A 735 7.74 -35.58 -34.72
C ARG A 735 8.01 -34.65 -35.88
N ALA A 736 6.94 -34.13 -36.47
CA ALA A 736 7.00 -33.09 -37.48
C ALA A 736 6.32 -31.79 -37.03
N ALA A 737 5.20 -31.90 -36.30
CA ALA A 737 4.42 -30.74 -35.86
C ALA A 737 3.48 -31.06 -34.68
N VAL A 738 3.00 -30.02 -34.01
CA VAL A 738 1.85 -30.05 -33.10
C VAL A 738 0.67 -29.41 -33.83
N GLU A 739 -0.37 -30.20 -34.13
CA GLU A 739 -1.62 -29.65 -34.64
C GLU A 739 -2.37 -28.99 -33.49
N CYS A 740 -2.77 -27.75 -33.71
CA CYS A 740 -3.35 -26.86 -32.72
C CYS A 740 -4.65 -26.23 -33.22
N VAL A 741 -5.44 -25.68 -32.30
CA VAL A 741 -6.65 -24.90 -32.58
C VAL A 741 -6.57 -23.54 -31.88
N ARG A 742 -7.12 -22.49 -32.49
CA ARG A 742 -7.23 -21.17 -31.84
C ARG A 742 -8.35 -21.18 -30.81
N ASN A 743 -8.17 -20.41 -29.75
CA ASN A 743 -9.17 -20.21 -28.70
C ASN A 743 -9.69 -18.78 -28.70
N ARG A 744 -10.90 -18.61 -28.17
CA ARG A 744 -11.39 -17.33 -27.62
C ARG A 744 -11.60 -17.47 -26.11
N LEU A 745 -11.52 -16.37 -25.38
CA LEU A 745 -11.82 -16.36 -23.95
C LEU A 745 -13.32 -16.21 -23.71
N ALA A 746 -13.87 -17.13 -22.91
CA ALA A 746 -15.21 -17.04 -22.34
C ALA A 746 -15.15 -16.46 -20.92
N ASP A 747 -16.24 -16.57 -20.17
CA ASP A 747 -16.33 -16.07 -18.80
C ASP A 747 -15.33 -16.80 -17.87
N PRO A 748 -14.90 -16.13 -16.78
CA PRO A 748 -14.08 -16.73 -15.72
C PRO A 748 -14.65 -18.05 -15.19
N GLY A 749 -13.78 -19.04 -14.99
CA GLY A 749 -14.11 -20.27 -14.27
C GLY A 749 -14.00 -20.10 -12.75
N PRO A 750 -14.19 -21.19 -11.98
CA PRO A 750 -14.08 -21.17 -10.51
C PRO A 750 -12.71 -20.73 -9.98
N ASP A 751 -11.65 -20.85 -10.79
CA ASP A 751 -10.30 -20.39 -10.48
C ASP A 751 -10.08 -18.89 -10.79
N GLY A 752 -11.15 -18.16 -11.14
CA GLY A 752 -11.12 -16.75 -11.52
C GLY A 752 -10.52 -16.47 -12.90
N ARG A 753 -9.98 -17.48 -13.59
CA ARG A 753 -9.36 -17.32 -14.92
C ARG A 753 -10.37 -17.60 -16.01
N ARG A 754 -10.31 -16.80 -17.08
CA ARG A 754 -11.20 -16.96 -18.24
C ARG A 754 -11.06 -18.33 -18.90
N ASN A 755 -12.18 -18.94 -19.26
CA ASN A 755 -12.17 -20.26 -19.89
C ASN A 755 -11.79 -20.17 -21.38
N PRO A 756 -10.84 -20.99 -21.86
CA PRO A 756 -10.54 -21.05 -23.29
C PRO A 756 -11.58 -21.91 -24.03
N VAL A 757 -12.12 -21.39 -25.12
CA VAL A 757 -13.07 -22.11 -25.99
C VAL A 757 -12.48 -22.19 -27.39
N ALA A 758 -12.31 -23.42 -27.89
CA ALA A 758 -11.78 -23.67 -29.23
C ALA A 758 -12.69 -23.04 -30.31
N ILE A 759 -12.09 -22.43 -31.32
CA ILE A 759 -12.76 -21.87 -32.50
C ILE A 759 -12.77 -22.95 -33.58
N PRO A 760 -13.93 -23.51 -33.97
CA PRO A 760 -13.99 -24.53 -35.02
C PRO A 760 -13.44 -24.01 -36.35
N GLY A 761 -12.70 -24.85 -37.09
CA GLY A 761 -12.14 -24.48 -38.41
C GLY A 761 -10.87 -23.61 -38.35
N SER A 762 -10.32 -23.40 -37.14
CA SER A 762 -9.10 -22.61 -36.92
C SER A 762 -7.85 -23.47 -36.72
N GLU A 763 -7.88 -24.73 -37.16
CA GLU A 763 -6.79 -25.69 -37.00
C GLU A 763 -5.55 -25.30 -37.82
N PHE A 764 -4.36 -25.46 -37.22
CA PHE A 764 -3.07 -25.19 -37.86
C PHE A 764 -1.94 -26.03 -37.26
N GLU A 765 -0.84 -26.19 -37.98
CA GLU A 765 0.34 -26.94 -37.51
C GLU A 765 1.45 -25.99 -37.01
N VAL A 766 2.03 -26.30 -35.85
CA VAL A 766 3.25 -25.66 -35.33
C VAL A 766 4.42 -26.65 -35.47
N PRO A 767 5.46 -26.36 -36.27
CA PRO A 767 6.60 -27.26 -36.43
C PRO A 767 7.30 -27.55 -35.09
N ALA A 768 7.62 -28.82 -34.83
CA ALA A 768 8.28 -29.23 -33.58
C ALA A 768 9.03 -30.56 -33.74
N ASP A 769 10.33 -30.52 -33.47
CA ASP A 769 11.19 -31.71 -33.35
C ASP A 769 11.20 -32.24 -31.90
N THR A 770 10.99 -31.35 -30.93
CA THR A 770 10.82 -31.67 -29.51
C THR A 770 9.57 -30.99 -28.97
N VAL A 771 8.76 -31.76 -28.22
CA VAL A 771 7.58 -31.23 -27.51
C VAL A 771 7.77 -31.49 -26.03
N ILE A 772 7.66 -30.46 -25.19
CA ILE A 772 7.74 -30.59 -23.73
C ILE A 772 6.38 -30.23 -23.13
N VAL A 773 5.79 -31.17 -22.40
CA VAL A 773 4.45 -31.05 -21.81
C VAL A 773 4.58 -30.57 -20.36
N ALA A 774 4.08 -29.37 -20.07
CA ALA A 774 4.19 -28.68 -18.78
C ALA A 774 2.81 -28.16 -18.30
N ILE A 775 1.79 -29.03 -18.33
CA ILE A 775 0.39 -28.65 -18.05
C ILE A 775 -0.08 -28.95 -16.62
N GLY A 776 0.81 -29.40 -15.74
CA GLY A 776 0.50 -29.70 -14.35
C GLY A 776 1.04 -31.05 -13.90
N GLN A 777 0.62 -31.49 -12.72
CA GLN A 777 1.05 -32.74 -12.09
C GLN A 777 -0.17 -33.57 -11.71
N ARG A 778 0.02 -34.88 -11.55
CA ARG A 778 -0.99 -35.83 -11.11
C ARG A 778 -0.50 -36.62 -9.89
N PRO A 779 -1.41 -36.97 -8.97
CA PRO A 779 -1.09 -37.77 -7.79
C PRO A 779 -0.83 -39.24 -8.13
N GLU A 780 0.11 -39.87 -7.42
CA GLU A 780 0.29 -41.34 -7.39
C GLU A 780 0.04 -41.88 -5.97
N MET A 781 -1.23 -42.06 -5.59
CA MET A 781 -1.65 -42.45 -4.23
C MET A 781 -1.83 -43.95 -4.01
N GLY A 782 -1.23 -44.80 -4.86
CA GLY A 782 -1.43 -46.26 -4.83
C GLY A 782 -1.08 -46.93 -3.49
N PHE A 783 -0.14 -46.36 -2.73
CA PHE A 783 0.25 -46.86 -1.41
C PHE A 783 -0.83 -46.66 -0.33
N LEU A 784 -1.83 -45.82 -0.57
CA LEU A 784 -3.00 -45.67 0.32
C LEU A 784 -4.05 -46.75 0.12
N ALA A 785 -3.85 -47.70 -0.81
CA ALA A 785 -4.77 -48.80 -1.00
C ALA A 785 -5.01 -49.57 0.31
N GLY A 786 -6.28 -49.67 0.73
CA GLY A 786 -6.67 -50.30 1.99
C GLY A 786 -6.50 -49.44 3.25
N SER A 787 -6.07 -48.18 3.12
CA SER A 787 -6.04 -47.21 4.22
C SER A 787 -7.45 -46.66 4.51
N ARG A 788 -7.65 -46.14 5.73
CA ARG A 788 -8.83 -45.34 6.09
C ARG A 788 -8.70 -43.86 5.73
N VAL A 789 -7.54 -43.43 5.23
CA VAL A 789 -7.33 -42.06 4.73
C VAL A 789 -8.20 -41.82 3.50
N THR A 790 -8.94 -40.72 3.50
CA THR A 790 -9.84 -40.37 2.38
C THR A 790 -9.06 -39.65 1.27
N VAL A 791 -9.26 -40.09 0.03
CA VAL A 791 -8.71 -39.47 -1.19
C VAL A 791 -9.87 -38.94 -2.02
N GLY A 792 -9.80 -37.66 -2.40
CA GLY A 792 -10.80 -36.98 -3.24
C GLY A 792 -10.81 -37.46 -4.69
N GLN A 793 -11.82 -37.03 -5.46
CA GLN A 793 -11.94 -37.38 -6.88
C GLN A 793 -10.80 -36.82 -7.75
N ASP A 794 -10.15 -35.75 -7.30
CA ASP A 794 -8.96 -35.15 -7.91
C ASP A 794 -7.65 -35.81 -7.47
N GLY A 795 -7.74 -36.88 -6.66
CA GLY A 795 -6.62 -37.65 -6.15
C GLY A 795 -5.84 -36.98 -5.00
N ARG A 796 -6.36 -35.88 -4.44
CA ARG A 796 -5.81 -35.23 -3.23
C ARG A 796 -6.23 -35.96 -1.96
N ILE A 797 -5.36 -35.97 -0.95
CA ILE A 797 -5.73 -36.43 0.39
C ILE A 797 -6.62 -35.38 1.05
N VAL A 798 -7.76 -35.81 1.58
CA VAL A 798 -8.62 -34.95 2.39
C VAL A 798 -7.99 -34.79 3.76
N ALA A 799 -7.63 -33.55 4.12
CA ALA A 799 -7.06 -33.22 5.40
C ALA A 799 -7.64 -31.90 5.92
N ASP A 800 -7.67 -31.76 7.24
CA ASP A 800 -8.10 -30.54 7.90
C ASP A 800 -7.15 -29.37 7.56
N ALA A 801 -7.73 -28.22 7.22
CA ALA A 801 -6.96 -27.07 6.74
C ALA A 801 -6.06 -26.47 7.83
N GLU A 802 -6.47 -26.53 9.10
CA GLU A 802 -5.78 -25.91 10.25
C GLU A 802 -4.75 -26.82 10.92
N THR A 803 -4.85 -28.13 10.74
CA THR A 803 -3.99 -29.10 11.45
C THR A 803 -3.29 -30.08 10.51
N GLY A 804 -3.81 -30.28 9.31
CA GLY A 804 -3.37 -31.33 8.39
C GLY A 804 -3.85 -32.74 8.79
N ALA A 805 -4.73 -32.88 9.78
CA ALA A 805 -5.24 -34.17 10.20
C ALA A 805 -6.10 -34.83 9.11
N THR A 806 -5.90 -36.12 8.84
CA THR A 806 -6.61 -36.84 7.76
C THR A 806 -7.97 -37.43 8.18
N GLY A 807 -8.42 -37.12 9.41
CA GLY A 807 -9.56 -37.79 10.06
C GLY A 807 -9.21 -39.16 10.68
N LEU A 808 -8.07 -39.74 10.32
CA LEU A 808 -7.49 -40.90 10.99
C LEU A 808 -6.55 -40.46 12.11
N ALA A 809 -6.76 -40.99 13.32
CA ALA A 809 -5.95 -40.64 14.49
C ALA A 809 -4.45 -40.81 14.23
N ARG A 810 -3.67 -39.78 14.55
CA ARG A 810 -2.20 -39.72 14.42
C ARG A 810 -1.66 -39.84 12.98
N VAL A 811 -2.51 -39.65 11.97
CA VAL A 811 -2.12 -39.57 10.56
C VAL A 811 -2.47 -38.19 10.00
N TYR A 812 -1.45 -37.52 9.48
CA TYR A 812 -1.51 -36.16 8.95
C TYR A 812 -1.02 -36.13 7.50
N ALA A 813 -1.42 -35.12 6.73
CA ALA A 813 -0.96 -34.92 5.36
C ALA A 813 -0.82 -33.44 5.01
N GLY A 814 0.01 -33.11 4.01
CA GLY A 814 0.17 -31.73 3.55
C GLY A 814 1.04 -31.58 2.31
N GLY A 815 1.28 -30.34 1.90
CA GLY A 815 1.93 -30.01 0.64
C GLY A 815 1.02 -30.36 -0.56
N ASP A 816 1.65 -30.63 -1.71
CA ASP A 816 0.89 -30.88 -2.94
C ASP A 816 -0.05 -32.09 -2.84
N ALA A 817 0.23 -33.04 -1.93
CA ALA A 817 -0.66 -34.20 -1.69
C ALA A 817 -2.06 -33.79 -1.20
N VAL A 818 -2.19 -32.62 -0.56
CA VAL A 818 -3.47 -32.07 -0.06
C VAL A 818 -3.94 -30.89 -0.93
N ARG A 819 -3.04 -30.01 -1.36
CA ARG A 819 -3.37 -28.79 -2.10
C ARG A 819 -3.50 -28.99 -3.62
N GLY A 820 -2.89 -30.04 -4.16
CA GLY A 820 -2.42 -30.03 -5.55
C GLY A 820 -1.19 -29.14 -5.71
N PRO A 821 -0.67 -28.96 -6.94
CA PRO A 821 0.57 -28.22 -7.19
C PRO A 821 0.52 -26.80 -6.60
N ALA A 822 1.31 -26.57 -5.56
CA ALA A 822 1.37 -25.31 -4.82
C ALA A 822 2.80 -24.74 -4.81
N THR A 823 3.00 -23.62 -4.13
CA THR A 823 4.32 -22.99 -3.99
C THR A 823 5.15 -23.65 -2.88
N ILE A 824 6.48 -23.53 -2.98
CA ILE A 824 7.41 -24.08 -1.98
C ILE A 824 7.10 -23.57 -0.57
N VAL A 825 6.75 -22.28 -0.44
CA VAL A 825 6.46 -21.66 0.86
C VAL A 825 5.13 -22.14 1.45
N GLU A 826 4.11 -22.42 0.64
CA GLU A 826 2.86 -23.05 1.10
C GLU A 826 3.09 -24.47 1.60
N ALA A 827 3.91 -25.25 0.89
CA ALA A 827 4.30 -26.58 1.34
C ALA A 827 5.05 -26.51 2.69
N CYS A 828 5.96 -25.56 2.87
CA CYS A 828 6.62 -25.33 4.17
C CYS A 828 5.62 -24.99 5.28
N ALA A 829 4.60 -24.17 4.99
CA ALA A 829 3.55 -23.81 5.94
C ALA A 829 2.73 -25.03 6.39
N ASP A 830 2.37 -25.92 5.46
CA ASP A 830 1.69 -27.17 5.78
C ASP A 830 2.53 -28.08 6.68
N GLY A 831 3.84 -28.20 6.40
CA GLY A 831 4.76 -28.97 7.24
C GLY A 831 4.86 -28.42 8.67
N ARG A 832 4.97 -27.10 8.82
CA ARG A 832 5.01 -26.42 10.13
C ARG A 832 3.73 -26.64 10.92
N ARG A 833 2.58 -26.49 10.26
CA ARG A 833 1.26 -26.64 10.87
C ARG A 833 1.00 -28.08 11.32
N ALA A 834 1.34 -29.05 10.48
CA ALA A 834 1.27 -30.47 10.85
C ALA A 834 2.20 -30.81 12.02
N ALA A 835 3.43 -30.27 12.05
CA ALA A 835 4.34 -30.45 13.17
C ALA A 835 3.77 -29.88 14.49
N ALA A 836 3.13 -28.71 14.45
CA ALA A 836 2.46 -28.13 15.62
C ALA A 836 1.30 -29.02 16.12
N ALA A 837 0.45 -29.52 15.21
CA ALA A 837 -0.64 -30.41 15.55
C ALA A 837 -0.15 -31.76 16.12
N ILE A 838 0.91 -32.34 15.54
CA ILE A 838 1.54 -33.56 16.04
C ILE A 838 2.13 -33.34 17.44
N CYS A 839 2.85 -32.24 17.65
CA CYS A 839 3.39 -31.90 18.97
C CYS A 839 2.27 -31.77 20.01
N GLN A 840 1.18 -31.07 19.68
CA GLN A 840 0.00 -30.94 20.55
C GLN A 840 -0.61 -32.31 20.91
N GLU A 841 -0.85 -33.17 19.92
CA GLU A 841 -1.40 -34.52 20.11
C GLU A 841 -0.50 -35.40 20.98
N LEU A 842 0.81 -35.24 20.86
CA LEU A 842 1.80 -36.00 21.63
C LEU A 842 2.14 -35.38 23.00
N GLY A 843 1.54 -34.25 23.36
CA GLY A 843 1.84 -33.53 24.60
C GLY A 843 3.26 -32.94 24.65
N VAL A 844 3.86 -32.67 23.50
CA VAL A 844 5.20 -32.08 23.35
C VAL A 844 5.06 -30.58 23.07
N PRO A 845 5.77 -29.68 23.76
CA PRO A 845 5.75 -28.26 23.43
C PRO A 845 6.32 -28.01 22.02
N PHE A 846 5.54 -27.37 21.15
CA PHE A 846 6.01 -26.93 19.85
C PHE A 846 7.04 -25.81 19.97
N ARG A 847 8.16 -25.91 19.25
CA ARG A 847 9.25 -24.93 19.28
C ARG A 847 9.61 -24.45 17.88
N SER A 848 9.96 -23.18 17.79
CA SER A 848 10.59 -22.55 16.63
C SER A 848 12.05 -22.23 16.91
N TRP A 849 12.79 -21.84 15.86
CA TRP A 849 14.15 -21.34 16.04
C TRP A 849 14.13 -20.08 16.92
N PRO A 850 14.97 -19.99 17.96
CA PRO A 850 14.95 -18.85 18.86
C PRO A 850 15.46 -17.59 18.16
N SER A 851 14.68 -16.50 18.26
CA SER A 851 15.08 -15.17 17.84
C SER A 851 14.53 -14.15 18.84
N PRO A 852 15.33 -13.23 19.37
CA PRO A 852 14.82 -12.11 20.15
C PRO A 852 13.85 -11.26 19.32
N GLU A 853 12.83 -10.70 19.96
CA GLU A 853 11.95 -9.71 19.35
C GLU A 853 12.72 -8.42 19.03
N VAL A 854 12.25 -7.69 18.03
CA VAL A 854 12.80 -6.38 17.66
C VAL A 854 11.93 -5.31 18.29
N THR A 855 12.51 -4.52 19.18
CA THR A 855 11.92 -3.27 19.67
C THR A 855 12.59 -2.10 18.95
N LEU A 856 11.78 -1.14 18.50
CA LEU A 856 12.27 0.09 17.92
C LEU A 856 12.49 1.13 19.03
N SER A 857 13.62 1.82 19.01
CA SER A 857 13.78 3.03 19.81
C SER A 857 12.87 4.16 19.28
N PRO A 858 12.60 5.22 20.08
CA PRO A 858 11.87 6.39 19.60
C PRO A 858 12.47 7.01 18.32
N ASP A 859 13.80 7.04 18.21
CA ASP A 859 14.49 7.54 17.01
C ASP A 859 14.30 6.63 15.79
N GLU A 860 14.29 5.30 15.99
CA GLU A 860 14.00 4.34 14.92
C GLU A 860 12.56 4.45 14.44
N LEU A 861 11.61 4.63 15.36
CA LEU A 861 10.21 4.89 15.02
C LEU A 861 10.08 6.19 14.21
N ALA A 862 10.77 7.26 14.62
CA ALA A 862 10.81 8.52 13.87
C ALA A 862 11.46 8.35 12.48
N ARG A 863 12.52 7.54 12.36
CA ARG A 863 13.12 7.17 11.06
C ARG A 863 12.15 6.39 10.18
N ALA A 864 11.41 5.42 10.72
CA ALA A 864 10.42 4.66 9.97
C ALA A 864 9.25 5.54 9.48
N LYS A 865 8.80 6.50 10.30
CA LYS A 865 7.82 7.52 9.90
C LYS A 865 8.34 8.41 8.78
N ARG A 866 9.59 8.87 8.86
CA ARG A 866 10.28 9.60 7.78
C ARG A 866 10.36 8.76 6.51
N ALA A 867 10.80 7.50 6.59
CA ALA A 867 10.93 6.61 5.44
C ALA A 867 9.59 6.34 4.73
N ARG A 868 8.47 6.41 5.45
CA ARG A 868 7.12 6.32 4.87
C ARG A 868 6.71 7.58 4.11
N ALA A 869 7.16 8.75 4.55
CA ALA A 869 6.90 10.02 3.87
C ALA A 869 7.79 10.26 2.64
N ARG A 870 8.68 9.32 2.29
CA ARG A 870 9.67 9.47 1.22
C ARG A 870 9.46 8.43 0.13
N ILE A 871 9.59 8.88 -1.11
CA ILE A 871 9.69 8.03 -2.29
C ILE A 871 11.17 7.75 -2.55
N GLU A 872 11.59 6.50 -2.45
CA GLU A 872 12.98 6.07 -2.60
C GLU A 872 13.07 4.90 -3.59
N PRO A 873 13.93 5.02 -4.62
CA PRO A 873 14.16 3.93 -5.56
C PRO A 873 14.52 2.64 -4.83
N GLY A 874 13.87 1.53 -5.23
CA GLY A 874 14.25 0.22 -4.74
C GLY A 874 15.64 -0.16 -5.22
N GLN A 875 16.42 -0.75 -4.33
CA GLN A 875 17.66 -1.41 -4.72
C GLN A 875 17.27 -2.73 -5.38
N ARG A 876 17.87 -3.03 -6.52
CA ARG A 876 17.67 -4.30 -7.23
C ARG A 876 18.97 -5.08 -7.23
N PRO A 877 18.93 -6.42 -7.10
CA PRO A 877 20.12 -7.20 -7.30
C PRO A 877 20.63 -7.04 -8.75
N ALA A 878 21.94 -7.20 -8.94
CA ALA A 878 22.49 -7.22 -10.29
C ALA A 878 21.97 -8.45 -11.03
N VAL A 879 21.56 -8.26 -12.28
CA VAL A 879 21.12 -9.34 -13.17
C VAL A 879 22.09 -9.48 -14.33
N LEU A 880 22.36 -10.72 -14.76
CA LEU A 880 23.16 -10.98 -15.95
C LEU A 880 22.49 -10.34 -17.18
N PRO A 881 23.25 -9.62 -18.03
CA PRO A 881 22.74 -9.10 -19.29
C PRO A 881 22.21 -10.22 -20.19
N ILE A 882 21.14 -9.96 -20.95
CA ILE A 882 20.50 -10.96 -21.84
C ILE A 882 21.51 -11.74 -22.70
N PRO A 883 22.51 -11.12 -23.36
CA PRO A 883 23.49 -11.86 -24.18
C PRO A 883 24.33 -12.89 -23.41
N GLU A 884 24.48 -12.72 -22.10
CA GLU A 884 25.25 -13.59 -21.23
C GLU A 884 24.40 -14.74 -20.65
N ARG A 885 23.07 -14.70 -20.81
CA ARG A 885 22.13 -15.72 -20.31
C ARG A 885 22.07 -17.01 -21.13
N GLY A 886 23.01 -17.21 -22.05
CA GLY A 886 23.08 -18.41 -22.90
C GLY A 886 23.56 -19.68 -22.19
N ARG A 887 23.93 -19.59 -20.91
CA ARG A 887 24.46 -20.68 -20.07
C ARG A 887 23.59 -20.88 -18.82
N PHE A 888 24.02 -21.80 -17.96
CA PHE A 888 23.36 -22.13 -16.69
C PHE A 888 23.87 -21.31 -15.50
N ASP A 889 24.62 -20.22 -15.74
CA ASP A 889 25.09 -19.29 -14.70
C ASP A 889 23.90 -18.62 -13.99
N LEU A 890 24.05 -18.36 -12.69
CA LEU A 890 23.02 -17.70 -11.87
C LEU A 890 22.72 -16.31 -12.43
N ILE A 891 21.45 -16.06 -12.76
CA ILE A 891 21.05 -14.82 -13.43
C ILE A 891 21.01 -13.63 -12.48
N GLU A 892 20.49 -13.82 -11.27
CA GLU A 892 20.33 -12.76 -10.30
C GLU A 892 21.32 -12.96 -9.15
N ALA A 893 22.23 -12.00 -8.99
CA ALA A 893 23.22 -12.02 -7.92
C ALA A 893 22.60 -11.68 -6.56
N THR A 894 23.39 -11.81 -5.49
CA THR A 894 23.03 -11.26 -4.18
C THR A 894 23.42 -9.79 -4.09
N MET A 895 22.61 -8.99 -3.39
CA MET A 895 22.93 -7.59 -3.13
C MET A 895 24.23 -7.44 -2.33
N GLY A 896 25.01 -6.41 -2.62
CA GLY A 896 26.08 -5.96 -1.71
C GLY A 896 25.50 -5.40 -0.40
N GLU A 897 26.32 -5.32 0.64
CA GLU A 897 25.89 -4.90 1.98
C GLU A 897 25.20 -3.53 1.97
N ASP A 898 25.81 -2.51 1.37
CA ASP A 898 25.24 -1.16 1.32
C ASP A 898 23.87 -1.13 0.64
N ALA A 899 23.73 -1.86 -0.48
CA ALA A 899 22.47 -1.98 -1.21
C ALA A 899 21.41 -2.72 -0.38
N ALA A 900 21.78 -3.81 0.28
CA ALA A 900 20.86 -4.55 1.14
C ALA A 900 20.42 -3.74 2.37
N ARG A 901 21.33 -2.96 2.98
CA ARG A 901 21.01 -2.08 4.10
C ARG A 901 20.11 -0.93 3.68
N ALA A 902 20.41 -0.29 2.56
CA ALA A 902 19.55 0.75 1.98
C ALA A 902 18.15 0.21 1.65
N GLU A 903 18.07 -0.98 1.04
CA GLU A 903 16.79 -1.62 0.74
C GLU A 903 16.01 -2.00 2.00
N ALA A 904 16.69 -2.51 3.02
CA ALA A 904 16.07 -2.85 4.29
C ALA A 904 15.56 -1.62 5.05
N SER A 905 16.26 -0.49 4.95
CA SER A 905 15.85 0.81 5.53
C SER A 905 14.58 1.39 4.88
N ARG A 906 14.19 0.94 3.68
CA ARG A 906 12.89 1.29 3.06
C ARG A 906 11.70 0.67 3.80
N CYS A 907 11.90 -0.38 4.61
CA CYS A 907 10.83 -1.01 5.38
C CYS A 907 10.24 -0.05 6.42
N VAL A 908 8.93 0.22 6.33
CA VAL A 908 8.22 1.18 7.18
C VAL A 908 7.67 0.59 8.50
N GLN A 909 8.17 -0.60 8.90
CA GLN A 909 7.94 -1.24 10.20
C GLN A 909 6.45 -1.40 10.61
N CYS A 910 5.61 -1.89 9.69
CA CYS A 910 4.16 -2.05 9.90
C CYS A 910 3.78 -2.99 11.05
N ALA A 911 4.67 -3.88 11.50
CA ALA A 911 4.43 -4.75 12.66
C ALA A 911 4.50 -3.99 13.99
N THR A 912 5.14 -2.81 14.02
CA THR A 912 5.32 -2.01 15.23
C THR A 912 4.29 -0.88 15.31
N PHE A 913 3.96 -0.24 14.20
CA PHE A 913 2.97 0.84 14.16
C PHE A 913 2.24 0.94 12.82
N CYS A 914 0.96 1.32 12.88
CA CYS A 914 0.15 1.59 11.69
C CYS A 914 0.13 3.08 11.34
N ASP A 915 -0.55 3.95 12.12
CA ASP A 915 -0.70 5.41 11.92
C ASP A 915 -1.18 5.89 10.52
N LYS A 916 -1.40 5.00 9.54
CA LYS A 916 -1.73 5.38 8.16
C LYS A 916 -2.99 6.24 8.09
N CYS A 917 -4.04 5.89 8.83
CA CYS A 917 -5.30 6.64 8.85
C CYS A 917 -5.14 8.06 9.43
N VAL A 918 -4.14 8.29 10.28
CA VAL A 918 -3.79 9.61 10.84
C VAL A 918 -3.09 10.44 9.78
N GLU A 919 -2.10 9.85 9.11
CA GLU A 919 -1.29 10.52 8.09
C GLU A 919 -2.12 10.94 6.86
N VAL A 920 -2.97 10.05 6.36
CA VAL A 920 -3.75 10.28 5.13
C VAL A 920 -5.04 11.05 5.37
N CYS A 921 -5.42 11.31 6.63
CA CYS A 921 -6.64 12.07 6.92
C CYS A 921 -6.39 13.56 6.65
N PRO A 922 -7.01 14.14 5.61
CA PRO A 922 -6.77 15.54 5.28
C PRO A 922 -7.31 16.48 6.36
N ASN A 923 -8.27 16.02 7.18
CA ASN A 923 -8.91 16.82 8.22
C ASN A 923 -8.29 16.67 9.62
N ARG A 924 -7.28 15.79 9.75
CA ARG A 924 -6.68 15.40 11.05
C ARG A 924 -7.70 14.86 12.06
N ALA A 925 -8.79 14.23 11.57
CA ALA A 925 -9.82 13.62 12.39
C ALA A 925 -9.36 12.32 13.09
N ASN A 926 -8.43 11.56 12.51
CA ASN A 926 -7.87 10.38 13.18
C ASN A 926 -6.67 10.80 14.02
N LEU A 927 -6.63 10.43 15.30
CA LEU A 927 -5.54 10.71 16.22
C LEU A 927 -4.96 9.41 16.79
N ALA A 928 -3.63 9.34 16.85
CA ALA A 928 -2.94 8.24 17.51
C ALA A 928 -2.64 8.58 18.98
N TYR A 929 -2.78 7.60 19.85
CA TYR A 929 -2.38 7.69 21.25
C TYR A 929 -1.76 6.38 21.71
N ASP A 930 -0.89 6.46 22.70
CA ASP A 930 -0.29 5.29 23.33
C ASP A 930 -1.11 4.93 24.58
N ALA A 931 -1.32 3.63 24.81
CA ALA A 931 -2.06 3.06 25.92
C ALA A 931 -1.39 1.75 26.33
N ASP A 932 -1.31 1.45 27.63
CA ASP A 932 -0.73 0.17 28.06
C ASP A 932 -1.62 -1.00 27.63
N PRO A 933 -1.06 -2.09 27.09
CA PRO A 933 -1.81 -3.31 26.86
C PRO A 933 -2.48 -3.78 28.17
N VAL A 934 -3.76 -4.10 28.10
CA VAL A 934 -4.56 -4.45 29.26
C VAL A 934 -5.29 -5.76 29.01
N GLN A 935 -5.35 -6.60 30.04
CA GLN A 935 -6.22 -7.78 30.08
C GLN A 935 -7.04 -7.72 31.37
N LEU A 936 -8.35 -7.59 31.22
CA LEU A 936 -9.32 -7.47 32.29
C LEU A 936 -10.20 -8.71 32.36
N TYR A 937 -10.59 -9.04 33.58
CA TYR A 937 -11.55 -10.10 33.89
C TYR A 937 -12.81 -9.43 34.41
N LEU A 938 -13.85 -9.43 33.57
CA LEU A 938 -15.05 -8.65 33.78
C LEU A 938 -16.18 -9.57 34.30
N PRO A 939 -16.89 -9.18 35.37
CA PRO A 939 -17.99 -9.97 35.86
C PRO A 939 -19.20 -9.85 34.92
N VAL A 940 -19.83 -10.98 34.62
CA VAL A 940 -21.08 -11.05 33.86
C VAL A 940 -22.25 -11.04 34.85
N LEU A 941 -23.10 -10.03 34.77
CA LEU A 941 -24.22 -9.82 35.68
C LEU A 941 -25.50 -10.48 35.17
N ALA A 942 -26.38 -10.89 36.07
CA ALA A 942 -27.76 -11.27 35.75
C ALA A 942 -28.72 -10.80 36.84
N CYS A 943 -29.95 -10.48 36.44
CA CYS A 943 -31.03 -10.20 37.38
C CYS A 943 -31.74 -11.52 37.77
N ARG A 944 -31.79 -11.84 39.06
CA ARG A 944 -32.58 -12.95 39.62
C ARG A 944 -33.36 -12.48 40.83
N GLU A 945 -34.69 -12.65 40.80
CA GLU A 945 -35.58 -12.28 41.91
C GLU A 945 -35.37 -10.82 42.38
N GLY A 946 -35.23 -9.89 41.43
CA GLY A 946 -34.99 -8.46 41.72
C GLY A 946 -33.60 -8.12 42.26
N ARG A 947 -32.63 -9.05 42.20
CA ARG A 947 -31.24 -8.85 42.66
C ARG A 947 -30.24 -9.03 41.53
N LEU A 948 -29.19 -8.23 41.53
CA LEU A 948 -28.03 -8.41 40.64
C LEU A 948 -27.06 -9.45 41.23
N LEU A 949 -26.69 -10.43 40.41
CA LEU A 949 -25.71 -11.46 40.75
C LEU A 949 -24.67 -11.57 39.64
N ALA A 950 -23.40 -11.70 39.99
CA ALA A 950 -22.36 -12.12 39.05
C ALA A 950 -22.55 -13.63 38.78
N VAL A 951 -22.82 -13.99 37.52
CA VAL A 951 -23.11 -15.37 37.07
C VAL A 951 -21.99 -15.97 36.23
N GLY A 952 -20.91 -15.22 36.00
CA GLY A 952 -19.75 -15.64 35.25
C GLY A 952 -18.72 -14.53 35.16
N GLU A 953 -17.66 -14.79 34.41
CA GLU A 953 -16.58 -13.87 34.12
C GLU A 953 -16.25 -13.98 32.62
N GLU A 954 -15.91 -12.86 32.00
CA GLU A 954 -15.44 -12.79 30.62
C GLU A 954 -14.13 -12.00 30.53
N THR A 955 -13.35 -12.21 29.47
CA THR A 955 -12.07 -11.55 29.29
C THR A 955 -12.19 -10.44 28.27
N PHE A 956 -11.76 -9.24 28.64
CA PHE A 956 -11.53 -8.13 27.72
C PHE A 956 -10.03 -7.87 27.59
N ALA A 957 -9.53 -7.67 26.37
CA ALA A 957 -8.12 -7.40 26.17
C ALA A 957 -7.87 -6.42 25.02
N VAL A 958 -6.98 -5.47 25.28
CA VAL A 958 -6.34 -4.63 24.27
C VAL A 958 -4.86 -5.00 24.27
N ARG A 959 -4.37 -5.57 23.17
CA ARG A 959 -3.02 -6.17 23.12
C ARG A 959 -1.97 -5.21 22.61
N GLN A 960 -2.37 -4.20 21.85
CA GLN A 960 -1.44 -3.28 21.20
C GLN A 960 -1.30 -1.99 21.99
N GLY A 961 -0.06 -1.53 22.14
CA GLY A 961 0.23 -0.32 22.91
C GLY A 961 -0.14 0.99 22.20
N ARG A 962 -0.47 0.94 20.91
CA ARG A 962 -0.70 2.12 20.07
C ARG A 962 -2.07 2.04 19.42
N GLN A 963 -2.91 3.03 19.71
CA GLN A 963 -4.34 3.02 19.44
C GLN A 963 -4.77 4.24 18.63
N ILE A 964 -5.93 4.14 17.98
CA ILE A 964 -6.51 5.21 17.15
C ILE A 964 -7.86 5.61 17.70
N VAL A 965 -8.07 6.91 17.86
CA VAL A 965 -9.39 7.52 18.11
C VAL A 965 -9.77 8.40 16.92
N HIS A 966 -11.05 8.42 16.58
CA HIS A 966 -11.61 9.24 15.51
C HIS A 966 -12.37 10.43 16.10
N VAL A 967 -11.97 11.67 15.84
CA VAL A 967 -12.69 12.88 16.24
C VAL A 967 -13.69 13.25 15.16
N ASP A 968 -14.96 12.93 15.43
CA ASP A 968 -16.02 12.93 14.44
C ASP A 968 -16.37 14.33 13.95
N ASP A 969 -16.35 15.33 14.84
CA ASP A 969 -16.57 16.75 14.52
C ASP A 969 -15.61 17.30 13.45
N LEU A 970 -14.46 16.65 13.19
CA LEU A 970 -13.51 17.07 12.16
C LEU A 970 -13.69 16.31 10.83
N CYS A 971 -14.53 15.28 10.81
CA CYS A 971 -14.67 14.37 9.68
C CYS A 971 -15.75 14.85 8.70
N ASN A 972 -15.52 14.59 7.41
CA ASN A 972 -16.51 14.72 6.36
C ASN A 972 -16.77 13.39 5.63
N GLU A 973 -16.31 12.28 6.22
CA GLU A 973 -16.41 10.94 5.66
C GLU A 973 -15.88 10.81 4.22
N CYS A 974 -14.82 11.56 3.88
CA CYS A 974 -14.26 11.55 2.53
C CYS A 974 -13.82 10.18 2.01
N GLY A 975 -13.61 9.19 2.90
CA GLY A 975 -13.26 7.82 2.56
C GLY A 975 -11.77 7.52 2.51
N ASN A 976 -10.89 8.53 2.45
CA ASN A 976 -9.46 8.33 2.21
C ASN A 976 -8.76 7.43 3.26
N CYS A 977 -9.16 7.52 4.53
CA CYS A 977 -8.62 6.64 5.57
C CYS A 977 -9.09 5.18 5.42
N ALA A 978 -10.26 4.94 4.84
CA ALA A 978 -10.73 3.59 4.51
C ALA A 978 -9.94 3.02 3.31
N THR A 979 -9.65 3.83 2.28
CA THR A 979 -8.78 3.43 1.15
C THR A 979 -7.47 2.85 1.66
N PHE A 980 -6.79 3.54 2.58
CA PHE A 980 -5.45 3.14 3.03
C PHE A 980 -5.38 2.30 4.31
N CYS A 981 -6.50 2.07 4.99
CA CYS A 981 -6.57 1.12 6.10
C CYS A 981 -5.99 -0.21 5.64
N VAL A 982 -5.16 -0.88 6.46
CA VAL A 982 -4.63 -2.20 6.07
C VAL A 982 -5.70 -3.29 6.19
N HIS A 983 -6.73 -3.09 6.99
CA HIS A 983 -7.85 -4.02 7.15
C HIS A 983 -8.99 -3.72 6.16
N GLN A 984 -9.93 -4.66 6.06
CA GLN A 984 -11.23 -4.47 5.39
C GLN A 984 -12.17 -3.64 6.27
N GLY A 985 -11.80 -2.38 6.55
CA GLY A 985 -12.57 -1.50 7.41
C GLY A 985 -12.40 -0.01 7.12
N LYS A 986 -13.21 0.78 7.82
CA LYS A 986 -13.39 2.23 7.71
C LYS A 986 -13.02 2.87 9.05
N PRO A 987 -11.79 3.38 9.23
CA PRO A 987 -11.36 3.95 10.50
C PRO A 987 -12.29 5.04 11.06
N TYR A 988 -12.95 5.81 10.20
CA TYR A 988 -13.89 6.86 10.61
C TYR A 988 -15.23 6.33 11.17
N LEU A 989 -15.57 5.04 10.95
CA LEU A 989 -16.77 4.40 11.47
C LEU A 989 -16.47 3.32 12.52
N ASP A 990 -15.38 2.58 12.35
CA ASP A 990 -15.12 1.36 13.13
C ASP A 990 -14.25 1.60 14.37
N LYS A 991 -13.44 2.67 14.38
CA LYS A 991 -12.64 3.07 15.57
C LYS A 991 -13.51 3.83 16.58
N PRO A 992 -13.10 3.91 17.86
CA PRO A 992 -13.79 4.74 18.84
C PRO A 992 -14.00 6.16 18.31
N ARG A 993 -15.25 6.60 18.16
CA ARG A 993 -15.58 7.95 17.66
C ARG A 993 -15.85 8.90 18.82
N LEU A 994 -15.00 9.90 18.96
CA LEU A 994 -15.10 10.98 19.93
C LEU A 994 -15.86 12.15 19.32
N PHE A 995 -16.88 12.61 20.03
CA PHE A 995 -17.65 13.81 19.74
C PHE A 995 -17.26 14.91 20.72
N LEU A 996 -17.16 16.13 20.21
CA LEU A 996 -16.84 17.32 21.00
C LEU A 996 -18.11 18.05 21.47
N ARG A 997 -19.25 17.79 20.81
CA ARG A 997 -20.54 18.45 21.05
C ARG A 997 -21.66 17.45 21.35
N GLU A 998 -22.56 17.85 22.24
CA GLU A 998 -23.76 17.09 22.64
C GLU A 998 -24.65 16.72 21.46
N GLU A 999 -24.85 17.67 20.53
CA GLU A 999 -25.71 17.48 19.35
C GLU A 999 -25.25 16.31 18.48
N GLY A 1000 -23.94 16.23 18.18
CA GLY A 1000 -23.37 15.14 17.39
C GLY A 1000 -23.46 13.81 18.14
N PHE A 1001 -23.09 13.81 19.43
CA PHE A 1001 -23.19 12.63 20.29
C PHE A 1001 -24.62 12.06 20.36
N HIS A 1002 -25.64 12.91 20.54
CA HIS A 1002 -27.03 12.48 20.60
C HIS A 1002 -27.62 12.09 19.24
N GLY A 1003 -27.03 12.57 18.13
CA GLY A 1003 -27.40 12.20 16.78
C GLY A 1003 -27.03 10.76 16.41
N GLU A 1004 -26.14 10.12 17.18
CA GLU A 1004 -25.67 8.76 16.94
C GLU A 1004 -26.39 7.71 17.79
N VAL A 1005 -26.54 6.52 17.21
CA VAL A 1005 -27.17 5.36 17.85
C VAL A 1005 -26.14 4.43 18.48
N ASP A 1006 -24.93 4.36 17.92
CA ASP A 1006 -23.85 3.50 18.40
C ASP A 1006 -22.48 4.13 18.14
N ASN A 1007 -21.43 3.57 18.76
CA ASN A 1007 -20.04 3.99 18.64
C ASN A 1007 -19.86 5.52 18.69
N ALA A 1008 -20.42 6.16 19.71
CA ALA A 1008 -20.20 7.58 19.96
C ALA A 1008 -19.78 7.79 21.41
N PHE A 1009 -18.69 8.52 21.60
CA PHE A 1009 -18.10 8.84 22.89
C PHE A 1009 -18.10 10.34 23.10
N LEU A 1010 -18.41 10.78 24.31
CA LEU A 1010 -18.29 12.17 24.73
C LEU A 1010 -17.62 12.19 26.10
N VAL A 1011 -16.52 12.92 26.22
CA VAL A 1011 -15.73 13.00 27.46
C VAL A 1011 -15.80 14.41 28.03
N ARG A 1012 -16.34 14.55 29.24
CA ARG A 1012 -16.44 15.83 29.97
C ARG A 1012 -16.35 15.62 31.48
N ASP A 1013 -15.63 16.50 32.17
CA ASP A 1013 -15.58 16.58 33.64
C ASP A 1013 -15.33 15.22 34.33
N GLY A 1014 -14.37 14.44 33.82
CA GLY A 1014 -14.03 13.12 34.37
C GLY A 1014 -15.06 12.03 34.12
N THR A 1015 -16.07 12.28 33.27
CA THR A 1015 -17.08 11.31 32.87
C THR A 1015 -16.97 10.99 31.38
N VAL A 1016 -16.93 9.70 31.06
CA VAL A 1016 -17.03 9.17 29.70
C VAL A 1016 -18.46 8.74 29.45
N ARG A 1017 -19.12 9.34 28.46
CA ARG A 1017 -20.45 8.96 28.00
C ARG A 1017 -20.32 8.21 26.70
N ARG A 1018 -21.09 7.14 26.51
CA ARG A 1018 -21.12 6.33 25.29
C ARG A 1018 -22.55 6.17 24.78
N ARG A 1019 -22.75 6.17 23.46
CA ARG A 1019 -23.97 5.67 22.82
C ARG A 1019 -23.74 4.24 22.36
N LYS A 1020 -24.67 3.33 22.68
CA LYS A 1020 -24.68 1.95 22.18
C LYS A 1020 -26.12 1.48 22.04
N SER A 1021 -26.50 1.00 20.86
CA SER A 1021 -27.88 0.55 20.57
C SER A 1021 -28.98 1.54 21.00
N GLY A 1022 -28.74 2.84 20.84
CA GLY A 1022 -29.67 3.93 21.19
C GLY A 1022 -29.68 4.34 22.66
N GLN A 1023 -28.98 3.63 23.54
CA GLN A 1023 -28.86 3.94 24.96
C GLN A 1023 -27.64 4.80 25.25
N GLU A 1024 -27.73 5.62 26.28
CA GLU A 1024 -26.58 6.34 26.83
C GLU A 1024 -26.05 5.62 28.06
N LEU A 1025 -24.75 5.31 28.03
CA LEU A 1025 -24.01 4.70 29.12
C LEU A 1025 -23.01 5.72 29.67
N ARG A 1026 -22.73 5.67 30.96
CA ARG A 1026 -21.84 6.61 31.64
C ARG A 1026 -20.82 5.87 32.48
N LEU A 1027 -19.57 6.34 32.43
CA LEU A 1027 -18.51 5.93 33.33
C LEU A 1027 -17.90 7.19 33.97
N SER A 1028 -18.17 7.41 35.25
CA SER A 1028 -17.62 8.54 36.00
C SER A 1028 -16.42 8.10 36.82
N LEU A 1029 -15.29 8.78 36.64
CA LEU A 1029 -14.05 8.53 37.38
C LEU A 1029 -14.10 9.26 38.73
N ASN A 1030 -14.02 8.51 39.83
CA ASN A 1030 -13.97 9.04 41.19
C ASN A 1030 -12.59 8.77 41.82
N ALA A 1031 -12.32 9.36 43.00
CA ALA A 1031 -11.08 9.10 43.72
C ALA A 1031 -10.97 7.62 44.16
N GLY A 1032 -10.27 6.81 43.37
CA GLY A 1032 -9.99 5.40 43.66
C GLY A 1032 -11.06 4.39 43.21
N THR A 1033 -12.16 4.85 42.60
CA THR A 1033 -13.24 4.00 42.05
C THR A 1033 -13.81 4.58 40.76
N MET A 1034 -14.56 3.79 40.01
CA MET A 1034 -15.29 4.22 38.82
C MET A 1034 -16.76 3.85 38.97
N THR A 1035 -17.67 4.73 38.59
CA THR A 1035 -19.11 4.44 38.60
C THR A 1035 -19.60 4.26 37.17
N TYR A 1036 -19.94 3.03 36.81
CA TYR A 1036 -20.61 2.71 35.55
C TYR A 1036 -22.13 2.76 35.74
N GLU A 1037 -22.83 3.39 34.82
CA GLU A 1037 -24.28 3.51 34.83
C GLU A 1037 -24.87 3.35 33.42
N ASP A 1038 -25.90 2.51 33.31
CA ASP A 1038 -26.78 2.44 32.14
C ASP A 1038 -28.26 2.45 32.56
N GLU A 1039 -29.18 2.13 31.65
CA GLU A 1039 -30.62 2.13 31.97
C GLU A 1039 -31.02 1.09 33.03
N ASP A 1040 -30.28 -0.02 33.11
CA ASP A 1040 -30.65 -1.16 33.93
C ASP A 1040 -29.85 -1.26 35.23
N VAL A 1041 -28.58 -0.83 35.22
CA VAL A 1041 -27.67 -1.01 36.37
C VAL A 1041 -26.85 0.24 36.68
N LEU A 1042 -26.47 0.36 37.95
CA LEU A 1042 -25.40 1.22 38.43
C LEU A 1042 -24.38 0.32 39.15
N VAL A 1043 -23.12 0.37 38.73
CA VAL A 1043 -22.05 -0.50 39.23
C VAL A 1043 -20.86 0.36 39.63
N VAL A 1044 -20.45 0.25 40.88
CA VAL A 1044 -19.19 0.83 41.38
C VAL A 1044 -18.09 -0.19 41.17
N LEU A 1045 -17.05 0.22 40.46
CA LEU A 1045 -15.92 -0.60 40.02
C LEU A 1045 -14.63 -0.12 40.69
N SER A 1046 -13.75 -1.06 40.99
CA SER A 1046 -12.34 -0.77 41.27
C SER A 1046 -11.61 -0.38 39.97
N PRO A 1047 -10.40 0.21 40.03
CA PRO A 1047 -9.58 0.48 38.84
C PRO A 1047 -9.29 -0.75 37.97
N GLY A 1048 -9.30 -1.95 38.56
CA GLY A 1048 -9.17 -3.23 37.84
C GLY A 1048 -10.50 -3.83 37.38
N PHE A 1049 -11.57 -3.02 37.26
CA PHE A 1049 -12.91 -3.42 36.80
C PHE A 1049 -13.62 -4.50 37.62
N ARG A 1050 -13.18 -4.75 38.86
CA ARG A 1050 -13.93 -5.60 39.80
C ARG A 1050 -15.11 -4.85 40.40
N THR A 1051 -16.27 -5.49 40.47
CA THR A 1051 -17.47 -4.96 41.13
C THR A 1051 -17.25 -4.80 42.64
N ILE A 1052 -17.40 -3.56 43.12
CA ILE A 1052 -17.42 -3.21 44.54
C ILE A 1052 -18.87 -3.18 45.04
N GLU A 1053 -19.74 -2.50 44.30
CA GLU A 1053 -21.17 -2.38 44.60
C GLU A 1053 -21.95 -2.43 43.29
N ALA A 1054 -23.13 -3.05 43.29
CA ALA A 1054 -24.02 -3.07 42.13
C ALA A 1054 -25.48 -2.86 42.58
N ARG A 1055 -26.17 -1.94 41.90
CA ARG A 1055 -27.56 -1.59 42.15
C ARG A 1055 -28.37 -1.77 40.87
N LEU A 1056 -29.49 -2.48 40.99
CA LEU A 1056 -30.47 -2.63 39.93
C LEU A 1056 -31.33 -1.36 39.82
N LYS A 1057 -31.46 -0.82 38.60
CA LYS A 1057 -32.36 0.29 38.24
C LYS A 1057 -33.62 -0.23 37.54
N ARG A 1058 -33.47 -1.19 36.63
CA ARG A 1058 -34.55 -1.82 35.87
C ARG A 1058 -34.24 -3.31 35.67
N GLU A 1059 -35.26 -4.16 35.74
CA GLU A 1059 -35.10 -5.58 35.42
C GLU A 1059 -34.80 -5.79 33.94
N PHE A 1060 -33.88 -6.71 33.64
CA PHE A 1060 -33.50 -7.08 32.28
C PHE A 1060 -33.39 -8.60 32.15
N PRO A 1061 -33.78 -9.17 30.99
CA PRO A 1061 -33.65 -10.60 30.76
C PRO A 1061 -32.20 -10.98 30.43
N GLY A 1062 -31.77 -12.15 30.89
CA GLY A 1062 -30.51 -12.77 30.46
C GLY A 1062 -29.27 -12.30 31.23
N ARG A 1063 -28.14 -12.25 30.51
CA ARG A 1063 -26.81 -11.89 31.04
C ARG A 1063 -26.39 -10.53 30.52
N LYS A 1064 -25.74 -9.74 31.36
CA LYS A 1064 -25.22 -8.41 31.05
C LYS A 1064 -23.71 -8.38 31.25
N SER A 1065 -23.02 -8.13 30.16
CA SER A 1065 -21.57 -7.94 30.11
C SER A 1065 -21.20 -6.54 30.65
N LEU A 1066 -20.05 -6.43 31.31
CA LEU A 1066 -19.44 -5.14 31.66
C LEU A 1066 -18.34 -4.71 30.67
N GLU A 1067 -18.21 -5.39 29.53
CA GLU A 1067 -17.27 -5.04 28.45
C GLU A 1067 -17.45 -3.61 27.96
N THR A 1068 -18.65 -3.05 28.03
CA THR A 1068 -18.89 -1.66 27.57
C THR A 1068 -18.35 -0.63 28.56
N ALA A 1069 -18.20 -1.01 29.84
CA ALA A 1069 -17.59 -0.16 30.86
C ALA A 1069 -16.06 -0.17 30.73
N ALA A 1070 -15.49 -1.33 30.42
CA ALA A 1070 -14.07 -1.52 30.09
C ALA A 1070 -13.70 -0.79 28.80
#